data_AF-A0A4U5Q2N0-F1
#
_entry.id   AF-A0A4U5Q2N0-F1
#
_cell.length_a   1.000
_cell.length_b   1.000
_cell.length_c   1.000
_cell.angle_alpha   90.00
_cell.angle_beta   90.00
_cell.angle_gamma   90.00
#
_symmetry.space_group_name_H-M   'P 1'
#
loop_
_entity.id
_entity.type
_entity.pdbx_description
1 polymer ?
#
loop_
_entity_poly.entity_id
_entity_poly.type
_entity_poly.pdbx_seq_one_letter_code
_entity_poly.pdbx_strand_id
1 'polypeptide(L)'
;MFQNIIDAITGNSDGSKKLKCGDGECKKIKGTVVLMKKNVLAFNDFNASVLDRVHELLGQRVSLQLISAVNSDLPENDLKGKLGEPAYLEEWVTTVTPLTAGEAAFKVTFDWDEEVGVPGAFLIRNNHPSEFYLKTVSLEGVPGHGRVHFVCNSWIYPAKRYNKDRVFFTNQTFLPHETPAPLRKYREEELVHLRGNGEGELKEWDRVYDYAYYNDLGDPDKGPNYVRPVLGGSSEYPYPRRGRTGRAATESDPNTESSQPLLMSLNIYVPRDERFGHLKMADFLAYALKSIAQFVKPELEALCDSTPNEFDSFDDVLKLYEGGFELPEGPLLDNLRKNIPLEMLKEIFRTDGENLFKFPKPQVIQDNHSAWRTDEEFGREMLAGVNPVIIRRLEEFPPKSKLDSKQYGDQNSSITEEHIKDNLDGLTIDEAIKNNRMFILDHHDELMPYLRRINTTTTKTYASRTLLFLKDDGTLKPLVIELSLPHDKGDKFGAISKVYTPAEDGVEGTIWQLAKAYVGVNDSGYHQLISHFLNTHAVSEPFVIATNRQLSVLHPIYKLLEPHFRDTMNINALARQTLINAGGILESTVYPAKYAMEMSSVIYKNWNFTEQALPEDLKKRGVAVEDPKAPHGVRLLIKDYPYAVDGLEIWFAIKEWVKDYCSFYYKDDDMIQKDSELQSWWKEVREEGHGDLKDAPWWPKMKSREELIDSCTIIIWVASALHAAVNFGQYPYAGYLPNRPTISRRFMPEEGSPDYEELKLNPEKAFLKTITAQLQTLLGISLIEILSRHSSDEVYLGQRDTPEWTADREPLEAFEKFGKKLAVIEDRMFDMNKDVSLKNRVGSVKVPYTLLVPTSEGGLTGRGIPNSVSI
;
A
#
# COMPACT_ATOMS: atom_id res chain seq x y z
N MET A 1 -41.09 23.93 -45.67
CA MET A 1 -39.66 24.01 -45.30
C MET A 1 -39.42 23.67 -43.83
N PHE A 2 -40.29 24.09 -42.89
CA PHE A 2 -40.23 23.67 -41.47
C PHE A 2 -40.71 22.22 -41.22
N GLN A 3 -41.58 21.66 -42.06
CA GLN A 3 -42.04 20.26 -41.92
C GLN A 3 -40.99 19.22 -42.31
N ASN A 4 -40.20 19.49 -43.37
CA ASN A 4 -39.17 18.57 -43.86
C ASN A 4 -37.97 18.44 -42.91
N ILE A 5 -37.82 19.34 -41.93
CA ILE A 5 -36.79 19.26 -40.88
C ILE A 5 -37.29 18.38 -39.71
N ILE A 6 -38.60 18.33 -39.46
CA ILE A 6 -39.19 17.45 -38.43
C ILE A 6 -39.15 15.98 -38.89
N ASP A 7 -39.33 15.72 -40.18
CA ASP A 7 -39.26 14.37 -40.74
C ASP A 7 -37.82 13.83 -40.80
N ALA A 8 -36.81 14.70 -40.86
CA ALA A 8 -35.40 14.32 -40.79
C ALA A 8 -34.91 14.02 -39.36
N ILE A 9 -35.60 14.53 -38.33
CA ILE A 9 -35.26 14.35 -36.91
C ILE A 9 -35.98 13.14 -36.30
N THR A 10 -37.11 12.70 -36.88
CA THR A 10 -37.95 11.62 -36.33
C THR A 10 -37.67 10.23 -36.89
N GLY A 11 -36.71 10.06 -37.81
CA GLY A 11 -36.06 8.78 -38.08
C GLY A 11 -36.99 7.57 -38.29
N ASN A 12 -38.03 7.72 -39.11
CA ASN A 12 -38.78 6.56 -39.62
C ASN A 12 -38.07 6.02 -40.88
N SER A 13 -37.02 5.23 -40.69
CA SER A 13 -36.58 4.28 -41.73
C SER A 13 -37.27 2.94 -41.49
N ASP A 14 -38.44 2.78 -42.11
CA ASP A 14 -39.07 1.49 -42.35
C ASP A 14 -38.16 0.62 -43.22
N GLY A 15 -37.27 -0.12 -42.57
CA GLY A 15 -36.56 -1.28 -43.09
C GLY A 15 -37.01 -2.51 -42.32
N SER A 16 -38.24 -2.94 -42.55
CA SER A 16 -38.83 -4.12 -41.91
C SER A 16 -38.09 -5.41 -42.33
N LYS A 17 -37.01 -5.73 -41.62
CA LYS A 17 -36.68 -7.14 -41.39
C LYS A 17 -37.81 -7.70 -40.53
N LYS A 18 -38.66 -8.54 -41.14
CA LYS A 18 -39.69 -9.32 -40.44
C LYS A 18 -39.11 -9.91 -39.15
N LEU A 19 -39.64 -9.45 -38.01
CA LEU A 19 -39.50 -10.10 -36.71
C LEU A 19 -39.91 -11.57 -36.86
N LYS A 20 -39.01 -12.49 -36.54
CA LYS A 20 -39.34 -13.90 -36.32
C LYS A 20 -39.85 -14.07 -34.88
N CYS A 21 -40.91 -13.38 -34.47
CA CYS A 21 -41.71 -13.85 -33.33
C CYS A 21 -42.87 -14.64 -33.95
N GLY A 22 -42.78 -15.98 -33.95
CA GLY A 22 -43.90 -16.82 -34.39
C GLY A 22 -45.01 -16.80 -33.33
N ASP A 23 -46.20 -16.33 -33.71
CA ASP A 23 -47.53 -16.45 -33.06
C ASP A 23 -47.67 -16.47 -31.51
N GLY A 24 -46.67 -16.07 -30.74
CA GLY A 24 -46.70 -15.91 -29.28
C GLY A 24 -46.07 -14.58 -28.84
N GLU A 25 -46.50 -14.05 -27.68
CA GLU A 25 -45.94 -12.84 -27.07
C GLU A 25 -44.41 -12.91 -27.00
N CYS A 26 -43.69 -11.95 -27.61
CA CYS A 26 -42.23 -11.89 -27.47
C CYS A 26 -41.92 -11.72 -25.97
N LYS A 27 -41.27 -12.71 -25.35
CA LYS A 27 -40.90 -12.66 -23.93
C LYS A 27 -39.88 -11.55 -23.72
N LYS A 28 -39.95 -10.89 -22.57
CA LYS A 28 -39.06 -9.78 -22.21
C LYS A 28 -38.30 -10.11 -20.93
N ILE A 29 -36.99 -9.88 -20.94
CA ILE A 29 -36.17 -9.93 -19.73
C ILE A 29 -36.08 -8.52 -19.16
N LYS A 30 -36.47 -8.36 -17.90
CA LYS A 30 -36.33 -7.09 -17.18
C LYS A 30 -34.98 -7.07 -16.48
N GLY A 31 -34.25 -5.99 -16.66
CA GLY A 31 -32.98 -5.73 -16.01
C GLY A 31 -33.02 -4.48 -15.14
N THR A 32 -32.17 -4.47 -14.12
CA THR A 32 -31.85 -3.30 -13.30
C THR A 32 -30.36 -3.01 -13.40
N VAL A 33 -30.03 -1.76 -13.75
CA VAL A 33 -28.66 -1.27 -13.90
C VAL A 33 -28.39 -0.25 -12.79
N VAL A 34 -27.40 -0.51 -11.95
CA VAL A 34 -26.97 0.40 -10.88
C VAL A 34 -25.69 1.10 -11.32
N LEU A 35 -25.69 2.43 -11.28
CA LEU A 35 -24.53 3.25 -11.67
C LEU A 35 -24.47 4.58 -10.92
N MET A 36 -23.33 5.27 -11.02
CA MET A 36 -23.09 6.60 -10.47
C MET A 36 -22.70 7.58 -11.59
N LYS A 37 -23.41 8.71 -11.72
CA LYS A 37 -23.13 9.74 -12.75
C LYS A 37 -21.94 10.64 -12.33
N LYS A 38 -21.17 11.19 -13.28
CA LYS A 38 -19.99 12.05 -13.03
C LYS A 38 -20.26 13.30 -12.17
N ASN A 39 -21.42 13.96 -12.34
CA ASN A 39 -21.77 15.18 -11.57
C ASN A 39 -21.85 14.96 -10.05
N VAL A 40 -21.89 13.70 -9.64
CA VAL A 40 -22.00 13.24 -8.26
C VAL A 40 -20.61 12.96 -7.66
N LEU A 41 -19.55 13.06 -8.48
CA LEU A 41 -18.23 12.52 -8.23
C LEU A 41 -17.08 13.53 -8.48
N ALA A 42 -17.30 14.63 -9.22
CA ALA A 42 -16.28 15.65 -9.48
C ALA A 42 -16.57 16.98 -8.74
N PHE A 43 -15.63 17.47 -7.94
CA PHE A 43 -15.76 18.65 -7.06
C PHE A 43 -15.90 20.01 -7.78
N ASN A 44 -15.67 20.11 -9.10
CA ASN A 44 -15.53 21.40 -9.79
C ASN A 44 -16.51 21.67 -10.94
N ASP A 45 -17.49 20.81 -11.23
CA ASP A 45 -18.19 20.86 -12.52
C ASP A 45 -19.70 21.19 -12.42
N PHE A 46 -20.02 22.37 -11.88
CA PHE A 46 -21.41 22.86 -11.82
C PHE A 46 -22.02 23.12 -13.21
N ASN A 47 -21.19 23.51 -14.19
CA ASN A 47 -21.59 23.79 -15.57
C ASN A 47 -21.87 22.54 -16.42
N ALA A 48 -21.27 21.39 -16.07
CA ALA A 48 -21.53 20.11 -16.74
C ALA A 48 -22.99 19.64 -16.57
N SER A 49 -23.61 19.93 -15.41
CA SER A 49 -25.00 19.53 -15.12
C SER A 49 -26.05 20.14 -16.06
N VAL A 50 -25.77 21.31 -16.62
CA VAL A 50 -26.69 22.01 -17.56
C VAL A 50 -26.50 21.50 -18.98
N LEU A 51 -25.25 21.21 -19.38
CA LEU A 51 -24.91 20.60 -20.67
C LEU A 51 -25.41 19.15 -20.77
N ASP A 52 -25.26 18.36 -19.69
CA ASP A 52 -25.77 16.98 -19.62
C ASP A 52 -27.29 16.95 -19.86
N ARG A 53 -28.07 17.86 -19.28
CA ARG A 53 -29.54 17.95 -19.50
C ARG A 53 -29.92 18.25 -20.95
N VAL A 54 -29.10 19.00 -21.69
CA VAL A 54 -29.32 19.29 -23.12
C VAL A 54 -28.99 18.08 -23.99
N HIS A 55 -27.93 17.33 -23.66
CA HIS A 55 -27.59 16.08 -24.35
C HIS A 55 -28.58 14.94 -24.04
N GLU A 56 -29.13 14.89 -22.83
CA GLU A 56 -30.18 13.97 -22.41
C GLU A 56 -31.48 14.14 -23.23
N LEU A 57 -31.82 15.38 -23.64
CA LEU A 57 -32.97 15.69 -24.51
C LEU A 57 -32.79 15.29 -25.99
N LEU A 58 -31.55 15.06 -26.43
CA LEU A 58 -31.21 14.72 -27.82
C LEU A 58 -31.20 13.21 -28.12
N GLY A 59 -31.61 12.36 -27.16
CA GLY A 59 -31.78 10.92 -27.38
C GLY A 59 -30.48 10.13 -27.50
N GLN A 60 -29.35 10.64 -26.98
CA GLN A 60 -28.08 9.91 -26.90
C GLN A 60 -28.11 8.91 -25.74
N ARG A 61 -28.26 7.62 -26.07
CA ARG A 61 -28.58 6.56 -25.10
C ARG A 61 -27.38 5.67 -24.78
N VAL A 62 -27.36 5.16 -23.56
CA VAL A 62 -26.55 4.01 -23.14
C VAL A 62 -27.28 2.74 -23.58
N SER A 63 -26.59 1.85 -24.31
CA SER A 63 -27.13 0.58 -24.77
C SER A 63 -26.38 -0.61 -24.19
N LEU A 64 -27.12 -1.67 -23.89
CA LEU A 64 -26.62 -2.96 -23.44
C LEU A 64 -27.04 -4.03 -24.44
N GLN A 65 -26.14 -4.98 -24.73
CA GLN A 65 -26.43 -6.16 -25.55
C GLN A 65 -26.03 -7.42 -24.81
N LEU A 66 -26.98 -8.34 -24.59
CA LEU A 66 -26.69 -9.61 -23.94
C LEU A 66 -25.88 -10.52 -24.86
N ILE A 67 -24.95 -11.26 -24.28
CA ILE A 67 -24.14 -12.29 -24.94
C ILE A 67 -24.57 -13.65 -24.38
N SER A 68 -24.96 -14.56 -25.27
CA SER A 68 -25.32 -15.92 -24.91
C SER A 68 -24.12 -16.70 -24.35
N ALA A 69 -24.35 -17.44 -23.27
CA ALA A 69 -23.43 -18.45 -22.74
C ALA A 69 -23.60 -19.83 -23.39
N VAL A 70 -24.69 -20.06 -24.13
CA VAL A 70 -25.11 -21.40 -24.58
C VAL A 70 -25.21 -21.54 -26.10
N ASN A 71 -25.46 -20.44 -26.82
CA ASN A 71 -25.66 -20.42 -28.27
C ASN A 71 -24.60 -19.53 -28.96
N SER A 72 -24.20 -19.86 -30.19
CA SER A 72 -23.18 -19.12 -30.95
C SER A 72 -23.58 -18.91 -32.41
N ASP A 73 -23.14 -17.80 -33.01
CA ASP A 73 -23.53 -17.38 -34.37
C ASP A 73 -22.73 -18.02 -35.53
N LEU A 74 -21.67 -18.79 -35.23
CA LEU A 74 -20.69 -19.25 -36.23
C LEU A 74 -20.40 -20.78 -36.14
N PRO A 75 -19.92 -21.44 -37.23
CA PRO A 75 -19.56 -22.85 -37.23
C PRO A 75 -18.39 -23.18 -36.28
N GLU A 76 -18.24 -24.46 -35.93
CA GLU A 76 -17.43 -25.09 -34.85
C GLU A 76 -16.07 -24.46 -34.44
N ASN A 77 -15.41 -23.66 -35.28
CA ASN A 77 -14.09 -23.08 -35.00
C ASN A 77 -14.11 -21.60 -34.53
N ASP A 78 -15.25 -20.91 -34.52
CA ASP A 78 -15.33 -19.50 -34.09
C ASP A 78 -16.57 -19.21 -33.22
N LEU A 79 -16.83 -20.11 -32.26
CA LEU A 79 -17.99 -20.12 -31.35
C LEU A 79 -18.02 -18.88 -30.44
N LYS A 80 -18.36 -17.72 -30.99
CA LYS A 80 -18.63 -16.49 -30.24
C LYS A 80 -20.12 -16.46 -29.89
N GLY A 81 -20.42 -16.20 -28.61
CA GLY A 81 -21.78 -16.16 -28.10
C GLY A 81 -22.69 -15.24 -28.88
N LYS A 82 -23.90 -15.73 -29.18
CA LYS A 82 -24.90 -14.97 -29.94
C LYS A 82 -25.21 -13.66 -29.24
N LEU A 83 -25.20 -12.57 -30.00
CA LEU A 83 -25.56 -11.25 -29.51
C LEU A 83 -27.07 -11.05 -29.57
N GLY A 84 -27.65 -10.59 -28.47
CA GLY A 84 -29.01 -10.09 -28.44
C GLY A 84 -29.13 -8.70 -29.08
N GLU A 85 -30.37 -8.29 -29.33
CA GLU A 85 -30.67 -6.94 -29.81
C GLU A 85 -30.29 -5.89 -28.76
N PRO A 86 -29.83 -4.68 -29.18
CA PRO A 86 -29.55 -3.59 -28.26
C PRO A 86 -30.78 -3.18 -27.44
N ALA A 87 -30.65 -3.23 -26.12
CA ALA A 87 -31.60 -2.62 -25.19
C ALA A 87 -31.02 -1.31 -24.64
N TYR A 88 -31.88 -0.34 -24.34
CA TYR A 88 -31.46 0.98 -23.87
C TYR A 88 -31.93 1.22 -22.45
N LEU A 89 -31.13 1.97 -21.68
CA LEU A 89 -31.57 2.40 -20.34
C LEU A 89 -32.86 3.22 -20.45
N GLU A 90 -33.87 2.78 -19.70
CA GLU A 90 -35.17 3.43 -19.59
C GLU A 90 -35.10 4.58 -18.57
N GLU A 91 -35.93 5.59 -18.76
CA GLU A 91 -36.10 6.71 -17.80
C GLU A 91 -34.79 7.46 -17.44
N TRP A 92 -33.75 7.36 -18.28
CA TRP A 92 -32.43 8.00 -18.08
C TRP A 92 -32.54 9.51 -17.84
N VAL A 93 -33.48 10.17 -18.55
CA VAL A 93 -33.72 11.62 -18.54
C VAL A 93 -34.66 12.05 -17.40
N THR A 94 -35.56 11.17 -16.96
CA THR A 94 -36.62 11.49 -15.98
C THR A 94 -36.25 11.11 -14.54
N THR A 95 -35.22 10.28 -14.35
CA THR A 95 -34.77 9.85 -13.03
C THR A 95 -33.96 10.96 -12.37
N VAL A 96 -34.53 11.58 -11.33
CA VAL A 96 -33.83 12.58 -10.50
C VAL A 96 -32.77 11.88 -9.66
N THR A 97 -31.50 12.03 -10.03
CA THR A 97 -30.39 11.60 -9.20
C THR A 97 -30.13 12.61 -8.09
N PRO A 98 -29.82 12.18 -6.85
CA PRO A 98 -29.42 13.10 -5.77
C PRO A 98 -28.24 13.99 -6.20
N LEU A 99 -28.18 15.21 -5.66
CA LEU A 99 -27.06 16.15 -5.83
C LEU A 99 -25.78 15.73 -5.07
N THR A 100 -25.83 14.60 -4.35
CA THR A 100 -24.77 14.05 -3.49
C THR A 100 -24.35 12.67 -3.98
N ALA A 101 -23.11 12.23 -3.64
CA ALA A 101 -22.59 10.87 -3.86
C ALA A 101 -23.67 9.80 -3.61
N GLY A 102 -24.20 9.19 -4.68
CA GLY A 102 -25.34 8.29 -4.59
C GLY A 102 -25.51 7.40 -5.82
N GLU A 103 -25.78 6.13 -5.57
CA GLU A 103 -26.13 5.13 -6.58
C GLU A 103 -27.51 5.43 -7.18
N ALA A 104 -27.66 5.21 -8.48
CA ALA A 104 -28.93 5.32 -9.18
C ALA A 104 -29.25 4.02 -9.92
N ALA A 105 -30.48 3.54 -9.76
CA ALA A 105 -30.99 2.35 -10.41
C ALA A 105 -31.84 2.72 -11.63
N PHE A 106 -31.50 2.15 -12.78
CA PHE A 106 -32.21 2.31 -14.04
C PHE A 106 -32.80 0.98 -14.49
N LYS A 107 -33.95 1.03 -15.16
CA LYS A 107 -34.53 -0.15 -15.80
C LYS A 107 -33.98 -0.32 -17.20
N VAL A 108 -33.94 -1.56 -17.66
CA VAL A 108 -33.66 -1.91 -19.05
C VAL A 108 -34.50 -3.13 -19.39
N THR A 109 -35.14 -3.13 -20.55
CA THR A 109 -35.93 -4.27 -21.01
C THR A 109 -35.32 -4.83 -22.28
N PHE A 110 -34.92 -6.10 -22.21
CA PHE A 110 -34.38 -6.83 -23.35
C PHE A 110 -35.50 -7.65 -24.00
N ASP A 111 -35.63 -7.54 -25.32
CA ASP A 111 -36.43 -8.48 -26.09
C ASP A 111 -35.71 -9.83 -26.09
N TRP A 112 -36.35 -10.86 -25.54
CA TRP A 112 -35.73 -12.18 -25.42
C TRP A 112 -36.03 -13.01 -26.66
N ASP A 113 -34.95 -13.33 -27.38
CA ASP A 113 -34.94 -14.30 -28.47
C ASP A 113 -34.53 -15.67 -27.89
N GLU A 114 -35.31 -16.73 -28.16
CA GLU A 114 -34.99 -18.11 -27.77
C GLU A 114 -33.58 -18.52 -28.23
N GLU A 115 -33.14 -17.99 -29.37
CA GLU A 115 -31.82 -18.24 -29.92
C GLU A 115 -30.69 -17.56 -29.11
N VAL A 116 -30.95 -16.57 -28.25
CA VAL A 116 -29.96 -16.00 -27.31
C VAL A 116 -29.83 -16.86 -26.05
N GLY A 117 -30.83 -17.66 -25.68
CA GLY A 117 -30.75 -18.59 -24.56
C GLY A 117 -30.44 -17.90 -23.22
N VAL A 118 -29.45 -18.43 -22.48
CA VAL A 118 -29.01 -17.90 -21.17
C VAL A 118 -27.85 -16.90 -21.36
N PRO A 119 -27.95 -15.65 -20.85
CA PRO A 119 -26.90 -14.67 -20.96
C PRO A 119 -25.77 -14.93 -19.95
N GLY A 120 -24.52 -14.90 -20.42
CA GLY A 120 -23.31 -15.04 -19.58
C GLY A 120 -22.39 -13.82 -19.59
N ALA A 121 -22.65 -12.88 -20.49
CA ALA A 121 -21.96 -11.59 -20.56
C ALA A 121 -22.89 -10.53 -21.17
N PHE A 122 -22.48 -9.26 -21.13
CA PHE A 122 -23.09 -8.21 -21.93
C PHE A 122 -22.04 -7.24 -22.46
N LEU A 123 -22.34 -6.61 -23.60
CA LEU A 123 -21.64 -5.43 -24.10
C LEU A 123 -22.38 -4.18 -23.64
N ILE A 124 -21.63 -3.15 -23.25
CA ILE A 124 -22.18 -1.82 -23.00
C ILE A 124 -21.50 -0.77 -23.86
N ARG A 125 -22.33 0.10 -24.42
CA ARG A 125 -21.91 1.23 -25.24
C ARG A 125 -22.49 2.53 -24.68
N ASN A 126 -21.61 3.42 -24.26
CA ASN A 126 -21.98 4.75 -23.79
C ASN A 126 -21.91 5.77 -24.94
N ASN A 127 -23.05 6.14 -25.53
CA ASN A 127 -23.09 7.22 -26.53
C ASN A 127 -23.31 8.61 -25.89
N HIS A 128 -23.41 8.69 -24.57
CA HIS A 128 -23.48 9.94 -23.82
C HIS A 128 -22.09 10.63 -23.82
N PRO A 129 -22.02 11.98 -23.80
CA PRO A 129 -20.74 12.70 -23.80
C PRO A 129 -19.94 12.56 -22.49
N SER A 130 -20.61 12.25 -21.39
CA SER A 130 -20.03 12.11 -20.04
C SER A 130 -19.91 10.63 -19.65
N GLU A 131 -18.84 10.29 -18.94
CA GLU A 131 -18.63 8.98 -18.34
C GLU A 131 -19.51 8.75 -17.09
N PHE A 132 -19.67 7.49 -16.70
CA PHE A 132 -20.31 7.09 -15.45
C PHE A 132 -19.64 5.84 -14.89
N TYR A 133 -19.82 5.59 -13.59
CA TYR A 133 -19.31 4.39 -12.94
C TYR A 133 -20.41 3.33 -12.86
N LEU A 134 -20.25 2.21 -13.56
CA LEU A 134 -21.20 1.11 -13.58
C LEU A 134 -20.92 0.17 -12.40
N LYS A 135 -21.88 0.01 -11.48
CA LYS A 135 -21.76 -0.86 -10.31
C LYS A 135 -22.18 -2.29 -10.64
N THR A 136 -23.45 -2.48 -10.99
CA THR A 136 -24.03 -3.81 -11.24
C THR A 136 -25.09 -3.82 -12.33
N VAL A 137 -25.30 -4.97 -12.96
CA VAL A 137 -26.48 -5.27 -13.77
C VAL A 137 -27.13 -6.53 -13.19
N SER A 138 -28.45 -6.54 -13.02
CA SER A 138 -29.22 -7.73 -12.61
C SER A 138 -30.33 -7.97 -13.60
N LEU A 139 -30.52 -9.21 -14.04
CA LEU A 139 -31.61 -9.65 -14.90
C LEU A 139 -32.53 -10.57 -14.12
N GLU A 140 -33.83 -10.28 -14.15
CA GLU A 140 -34.85 -11.05 -13.45
C GLU A 140 -35.67 -11.90 -14.43
N GLY A 141 -35.98 -13.13 -14.01
CA GLY A 141 -36.88 -14.02 -14.75
C GLY A 141 -36.33 -14.51 -16.10
N VAL A 142 -35.01 -14.72 -16.21
CA VAL A 142 -34.39 -15.32 -17.40
C VAL A 142 -34.97 -16.73 -17.62
N PRO A 143 -35.59 -17.02 -18.79
CA PRO A 143 -36.25 -18.30 -19.01
C PRO A 143 -35.31 -19.50 -18.81
N GLY A 144 -35.74 -20.47 -18.00
CA GLY A 144 -34.97 -21.69 -17.72
C GLY A 144 -33.77 -21.52 -16.77
N HIS A 145 -33.49 -20.30 -16.29
CA HIS A 145 -32.34 -20.02 -15.42
C HIS A 145 -32.69 -19.24 -14.14
N GLY A 146 -33.59 -18.25 -14.23
CA GLY A 146 -33.96 -17.40 -13.09
C GLY A 146 -33.20 -16.06 -13.10
N ARG A 147 -32.62 -15.67 -11.95
CA ARG A 147 -31.86 -14.41 -11.82
C ARG A 147 -30.45 -14.57 -12.38
N VAL A 148 -29.94 -13.53 -13.05
CA VAL A 148 -28.55 -13.44 -13.52
C VAL A 148 -27.96 -12.12 -13.04
N HIS A 149 -26.78 -12.16 -12.43
CA HIS A 149 -26.16 -10.99 -11.81
C HIS A 149 -24.75 -10.72 -12.37
N PHE A 150 -24.43 -9.45 -12.54
CA PHE A 150 -23.16 -8.96 -13.07
C PHE A 150 -22.59 -7.92 -12.11
N VAL A 151 -21.42 -8.20 -11.56
CA VAL A 151 -20.63 -7.24 -10.78
C VAL A 151 -19.67 -6.55 -11.74
N CYS A 152 -19.78 -5.23 -11.87
CA CYS A 152 -19.09 -4.47 -12.92
C CYS A 152 -18.01 -3.55 -12.34
N ASN A 153 -18.36 -2.75 -11.33
CA ASN A 153 -17.49 -1.80 -10.62
C ASN A 153 -16.43 -1.10 -11.52
N SER A 154 -16.87 -0.50 -12.63
CA SER A 154 -15.95 0.06 -13.63
C SER A 154 -16.47 1.33 -14.30
N TRP A 155 -15.55 2.21 -14.68
CA TRP A 155 -15.85 3.44 -15.42
C TRP A 155 -16.16 3.16 -16.89
N ILE A 156 -17.26 3.73 -17.38
CA ILE A 156 -17.70 3.63 -18.78
C ILE A 156 -17.59 5.00 -19.45
N TYR A 157 -16.51 5.21 -20.20
CA TYR A 157 -16.29 6.42 -20.98
C TYR A 157 -17.12 6.43 -22.27
N PRO A 158 -17.29 7.62 -22.89
CA PRO A 158 -17.96 7.73 -24.20
C PRO A 158 -17.32 6.80 -25.23
N ALA A 159 -18.14 6.08 -26.00
CA ALA A 159 -17.73 5.01 -26.90
C ALA A 159 -16.67 5.42 -27.93
N LYS A 160 -16.61 6.72 -28.29
CA LYS A 160 -15.55 7.29 -29.15
C LYS A 160 -14.13 7.19 -28.57
N ARG A 161 -13.99 6.89 -27.27
CA ARG A 161 -12.71 6.67 -26.58
C ARG A 161 -12.25 5.22 -26.66
N TYR A 162 -13.13 4.30 -27.02
CA TYR A 162 -12.82 2.88 -27.06
C TYR A 162 -12.79 2.36 -28.50
N ASN A 163 -11.87 1.43 -28.76
CA ASN A 163 -11.80 0.72 -30.05
C ASN A 163 -12.81 -0.44 -30.13
N LYS A 164 -13.28 -0.92 -28.98
CA LYS A 164 -14.29 -1.98 -28.83
C LYS A 164 -15.24 -1.62 -27.70
N ASP A 165 -16.48 -2.07 -27.79
CA ASP A 165 -17.44 -1.92 -26.69
C ASP A 165 -16.99 -2.73 -25.47
N ARG A 166 -17.34 -2.23 -24.28
CA ARG A 166 -16.92 -2.83 -23.00
C ARG A 166 -17.72 -4.10 -22.74
N VAL A 167 -17.03 -5.17 -22.37
CA VAL A 167 -17.65 -6.46 -22.01
C VAL A 167 -17.65 -6.65 -20.49
N PHE A 168 -18.74 -7.20 -19.96
CA PHE A 168 -18.89 -7.59 -18.56
C PHE A 168 -19.46 -8.99 -18.47
N PHE A 169 -18.96 -9.78 -17.54
CA PHE A 169 -19.37 -11.18 -17.35
C PHE A 169 -20.25 -11.33 -16.12
N THR A 170 -21.03 -12.41 -16.07
CA THR A 170 -21.77 -12.79 -14.87
C THR A 170 -20.84 -13.02 -13.69
N ASN A 171 -21.37 -12.96 -12.47
CA ASN A 171 -20.60 -13.28 -11.26
C ASN A 171 -20.22 -14.76 -11.11
N GLN A 172 -20.65 -15.65 -12.01
CA GLN A 172 -20.22 -17.06 -12.03
C GLN A 172 -18.69 -17.18 -12.20
N THR A 173 -18.07 -18.14 -11.51
CA THR A 173 -16.62 -18.39 -11.58
C THR A 173 -16.33 -19.58 -12.51
N PHE A 174 -15.28 -19.47 -13.31
CA PHE A 174 -14.83 -20.54 -14.21
C PHE A 174 -13.31 -20.60 -14.31
N LEU A 175 -12.75 -21.80 -14.23
CA LEU A 175 -11.43 -22.07 -14.80
C LEU A 175 -11.47 -21.92 -16.33
N PRO A 176 -10.33 -21.71 -17.01
CA PRO A 176 -10.31 -21.55 -18.46
C PRO A 176 -10.99 -22.71 -19.21
N HIS A 177 -10.77 -23.95 -18.77
CA HIS A 177 -11.35 -25.14 -19.41
C HIS A 177 -12.86 -25.31 -19.14
N GLU A 178 -13.35 -24.77 -18.03
CA GLU A 178 -14.78 -24.81 -17.62
C GLU A 178 -15.59 -23.67 -18.23
N THR A 179 -14.91 -22.65 -18.79
CA THR A 179 -15.58 -21.50 -19.39
C THR A 179 -16.51 -21.97 -20.51
N PRO A 180 -17.81 -21.57 -20.50
CA PRO A 180 -18.75 -21.92 -21.55
C PRO A 180 -18.17 -21.58 -22.93
N ALA A 181 -18.22 -22.53 -23.87
CA ALA A 181 -17.55 -22.38 -25.16
C ALA A 181 -17.88 -21.05 -25.87
N PRO A 182 -19.14 -20.56 -25.87
CA PRO A 182 -19.50 -19.27 -26.46
C PRO A 182 -18.83 -18.03 -25.83
N LEU A 183 -18.35 -18.12 -24.58
CA LEU A 183 -17.72 -17.02 -23.84
C LEU A 183 -16.18 -17.01 -23.95
N ARG A 184 -15.55 -18.12 -24.36
CA ARG A 184 -14.08 -18.26 -24.36
C ARG A 184 -13.38 -17.18 -25.18
N LYS A 185 -13.93 -16.84 -26.35
CA LYS A 185 -13.37 -15.78 -27.20
C LYS A 185 -13.49 -14.39 -26.57
N TYR A 186 -14.60 -14.10 -25.88
CA TYR A 186 -14.74 -12.84 -25.13
C TYR A 186 -13.78 -12.76 -23.95
N ARG A 187 -13.58 -13.87 -23.23
CA ARG A 187 -12.62 -14.00 -22.14
C ARG A 187 -11.19 -13.66 -22.60
N GLU A 188 -10.75 -14.27 -23.70
CA GLU A 188 -9.42 -14.02 -24.27
C GLU A 188 -9.28 -12.60 -24.84
N GLU A 189 -10.28 -12.11 -25.59
CA GLU A 189 -10.24 -10.77 -26.19
C GLU A 189 -10.16 -9.65 -25.13
N GLU A 190 -10.81 -9.82 -23.97
CA GLU A 190 -10.70 -8.87 -22.85
C GLU A 190 -9.28 -8.90 -22.24
N LEU A 191 -8.69 -10.07 -22.02
CA LEU A 191 -7.31 -10.17 -21.53
C LEU A 191 -6.31 -9.52 -22.51
N VAL A 192 -6.48 -9.72 -23.82
CA VAL A 192 -5.67 -9.02 -24.84
C VAL A 192 -5.83 -7.51 -24.73
N HIS A 193 -7.05 -7.01 -24.50
CA HIS A 193 -7.30 -5.59 -24.33
C HIS A 193 -6.60 -5.03 -23.06
N LEU A 194 -6.68 -5.74 -21.94
CA LEU A 194 -6.05 -5.36 -20.68
C LEU A 194 -4.52 -5.37 -20.75
N ARG A 195 -3.92 -6.25 -21.56
CA ARG A 195 -2.46 -6.26 -21.80
C ARG A 195 -1.98 -5.07 -22.64
N GLY A 196 -2.83 -4.53 -23.51
CA GLY A 196 -2.44 -3.51 -24.48
C GLY A 196 -1.42 -4.03 -25.49
N ASN A 197 -0.69 -3.11 -26.12
CA ASN A 197 0.32 -3.41 -27.14
C ASN A 197 1.75 -2.97 -26.76
N GLY A 198 1.95 -2.42 -25.55
CA GLY A 198 3.25 -1.93 -25.08
C GLY A 198 3.70 -0.58 -25.66
N GLU A 199 2.87 0.07 -26.47
CA GLU A 199 3.23 1.27 -27.22
C GLU A 199 2.39 2.50 -26.82
N GLY A 200 2.95 3.69 -27.05
CA GLY A 200 2.27 4.96 -26.85
C GLY A 200 2.06 5.36 -25.38
N GLU A 201 1.67 6.62 -25.20
CA GLU A 201 1.30 7.19 -23.91
C GLU A 201 -0.13 6.80 -23.54
N LEU A 202 -0.30 6.23 -22.35
CA LEU A 202 -1.59 5.79 -21.85
C LEU A 202 -2.42 6.97 -21.36
N LYS A 203 -3.73 6.89 -21.61
CA LYS A 203 -4.70 7.97 -21.37
C LYS A 203 -5.62 7.60 -20.22
N GLU A 204 -6.28 8.62 -19.67
CA GLU A 204 -7.15 8.50 -18.49
C GLU A 204 -8.20 7.37 -18.61
N TRP A 205 -8.78 7.14 -19.78
CA TRP A 205 -9.81 6.12 -20.01
C TRP A 205 -9.26 4.73 -20.32
N ASP A 206 -7.94 4.57 -20.45
CA ASP A 206 -7.33 3.29 -20.77
C ASP A 206 -7.37 2.35 -19.55
N ARG A 207 -7.43 1.04 -19.84
CA ARG A 207 -7.42 -0.05 -18.86
C ARG A 207 -6.25 -0.99 -19.11
N VAL A 208 -5.14 -0.43 -19.57
CA VAL A 208 -3.95 -1.19 -19.97
C VAL A 208 -3.03 -1.37 -18.76
N TYR A 209 -2.81 -2.61 -18.38
CA TYR A 209 -1.87 -3.03 -17.36
C TYR A 209 -0.60 -3.52 -18.06
N ASP A 210 0.52 -2.85 -17.80
CA ASP A 210 1.81 -3.22 -18.38
C ASP A 210 2.95 -2.76 -17.47
N TYR A 211 4.15 -3.29 -17.69
CA TYR A 211 5.31 -3.08 -16.82
C TYR A 211 6.23 -1.97 -17.33
N ALA A 212 6.88 -1.29 -16.40
CA ALA A 212 8.05 -0.47 -16.68
C ALA A 212 8.99 -0.41 -15.47
N TYR A 213 10.23 0.01 -15.72
CA TYR A 213 11.24 0.25 -14.67
C TYR A 213 10.92 1.53 -13.90
N TYR A 214 11.50 1.70 -12.72
CA TYR A 214 11.47 2.99 -12.01
C TYR A 214 12.50 3.93 -12.65
N ASN A 215 12.15 4.43 -13.84
CA ASN A 215 12.89 5.42 -14.60
C ASN A 215 12.16 6.77 -14.65
N ASP A 216 11.14 6.97 -13.82
CA ASP A 216 10.31 8.17 -13.73
C ASP A 216 10.52 8.94 -12.42
N LEU A 217 11.56 8.60 -11.64
CA LEU A 217 11.88 9.25 -10.37
C LEU A 217 12.83 10.44 -10.52
N GLY A 218 13.67 10.43 -11.56
CA GLY A 218 14.62 11.52 -11.86
C GLY A 218 14.00 12.60 -12.75
N ASP A 219 14.60 13.79 -12.73
CA ASP A 219 14.25 14.91 -13.61
C ASP A 219 15.52 15.58 -14.16
N PRO A 220 16.31 14.88 -15.00
CA PRO A 220 17.61 15.33 -15.49
C PRO A 220 17.54 16.66 -16.27
N ASP A 221 16.38 17.00 -16.87
CA ASP A 221 16.14 18.27 -17.55
C ASP A 221 16.19 19.48 -16.59
N LYS A 222 15.90 19.28 -15.29
CA LYS A 222 16.11 20.30 -14.24
C LYS A 222 17.55 20.44 -13.77
N GLY A 223 18.45 19.55 -14.22
CA GLY A 223 19.88 19.60 -13.94
C GLY A 223 20.42 18.44 -13.08
N PRO A 224 21.75 18.42 -12.84
CA PRO A 224 22.47 17.24 -12.33
C PRO A 224 22.03 16.79 -10.92
N ASN A 225 21.47 17.67 -10.11
CA ASN A 225 20.97 17.33 -8.77
C ASN A 225 19.72 16.44 -8.79
N TYR A 226 19.01 16.39 -9.92
CA TYR A 226 17.76 15.65 -10.10
C TYR A 226 17.94 14.36 -10.89
N VAL A 227 19.17 14.02 -11.29
CA VAL A 227 19.49 12.74 -11.94
C VAL A 227 19.39 11.61 -10.92
N ARG A 228 18.69 10.53 -11.26
CA ARG A 228 18.59 9.30 -10.46
C ARG A 228 18.85 8.08 -11.34
N PRO A 229 19.44 7.00 -10.81
CA PRO A 229 19.60 5.78 -11.57
C PRO A 229 18.23 5.15 -11.88
N VAL A 230 18.12 4.51 -13.05
CA VAL A 230 16.99 3.65 -13.35
C VAL A 230 17.04 2.41 -12.45
N LEU A 231 15.95 2.12 -11.75
CA LEU A 231 15.84 0.92 -10.92
C LEU A 231 14.99 -0.13 -11.64
N GLY A 232 15.58 -1.31 -11.81
CA GLY A 232 15.01 -2.41 -12.58
C GLY A 232 15.74 -2.64 -13.92
N GLY A 233 15.86 -3.90 -14.33
CA GLY A 233 16.44 -4.28 -15.63
C GLY A 233 17.96 -4.33 -15.66
N SER A 234 18.63 -4.22 -14.50
CA SER A 234 20.08 -4.34 -14.38
C SER A 234 20.48 -5.16 -13.15
N SER A 235 21.66 -5.79 -13.18
CA SER A 235 22.21 -6.49 -12.01
C SER A 235 22.74 -5.53 -10.93
N GLU A 236 23.07 -4.29 -11.31
CA GLU A 236 23.54 -3.28 -10.37
C GLU A 236 22.38 -2.76 -9.52
N TYR A 237 21.26 -2.40 -10.16
CA TYR A 237 20.03 -1.91 -9.54
C TYR A 237 18.81 -2.76 -9.93
N PRO A 238 18.68 -4.01 -9.43
CA PRO A 238 17.49 -4.82 -9.66
C PRO A 238 16.31 -4.25 -8.86
N TYR A 239 15.09 -4.34 -9.39
CA TYR A 239 13.91 -3.82 -8.70
C TYR A 239 12.61 -4.45 -9.20
N PRO A 240 11.54 -4.52 -8.38
CA PRO A 240 10.19 -4.80 -8.87
C PRO A 240 9.80 -3.84 -9.99
N ARG A 241 8.96 -4.30 -10.93
CA ARG A 241 8.38 -3.43 -11.96
C ARG A 241 7.21 -2.62 -11.40
N ARG A 242 6.98 -1.45 -11.99
CA ARG A 242 5.81 -0.59 -11.73
C ARG A 242 4.87 -0.59 -12.93
N GLY A 243 3.69 0.02 -12.78
CA GLY A 243 2.76 0.27 -13.86
C GLY A 243 3.32 1.21 -14.93
N ARG A 244 3.32 0.77 -16.20
CA ARG A 244 3.70 1.57 -17.36
C ARG A 244 2.77 2.77 -17.52
N THR A 245 3.35 3.91 -17.86
CA THR A 245 2.65 5.17 -18.15
C THR A 245 2.84 5.61 -19.60
N GLY A 246 4.03 5.35 -20.16
CA GLY A 246 4.32 5.56 -21.57
C GLY A 246 4.51 7.03 -21.98
N ARG A 247 4.80 7.92 -21.02
CA ARG A 247 5.16 9.31 -21.33
C ARG A 247 6.47 9.34 -22.12
N ALA A 248 6.71 10.46 -22.79
CA ALA A 248 7.94 10.66 -23.54
C ALA A 248 9.17 10.58 -22.62
N ALA A 249 10.31 10.20 -23.17
CA ALA A 249 11.58 10.34 -22.46
C ALA A 249 11.94 11.82 -22.25
N THR A 250 12.79 12.09 -21.27
CA THR A 250 13.37 13.43 -21.06
C THR A 250 14.26 13.85 -22.24
N GLU A 251 14.44 15.15 -22.41
CA GLU A 251 15.30 15.66 -23.51
C GLU A 251 16.78 15.31 -23.28
N SER A 252 17.20 15.29 -22.01
CA SER A 252 18.60 15.06 -21.63
C SER A 252 18.99 13.60 -21.44
N ASP A 253 18.05 12.69 -21.14
CA ASP A 253 18.33 11.25 -21.00
C ASP A 253 17.20 10.39 -21.61
N PRO A 254 17.46 9.63 -22.68
CA PRO A 254 16.46 8.79 -23.32
C PRO A 254 16.00 7.60 -22.46
N ASN A 255 16.73 7.26 -21.38
CA ASN A 255 16.36 6.18 -20.48
C ASN A 255 15.42 6.64 -19.35
N THR A 256 15.30 7.96 -19.12
CA THR A 256 14.46 8.55 -18.08
C THR A 256 13.14 9.02 -18.68
N GLU A 257 12.03 8.62 -18.09
CA GLU A 257 10.68 9.06 -18.48
C GLU A 257 10.41 10.47 -17.93
N SER A 258 9.86 11.35 -18.76
CA SER A 258 9.58 12.74 -18.39
C SER A 258 8.61 12.87 -17.21
N SER A 259 8.87 13.89 -16.38
CA SER A 259 8.04 14.24 -15.24
C SER A 259 6.79 15.01 -15.68
N GLN A 260 5.70 14.91 -14.93
CA GLN A 260 4.57 15.82 -15.08
C GLN A 260 4.73 17.04 -14.16
N PRO A 261 4.20 18.22 -14.53
CA PRO A 261 4.13 19.35 -13.62
C PRO A 261 3.42 18.97 -12.31
N LEU A 262 3.88 19.48 -11.17
CA LEU A 262 3.34 19.13 -9.84
C LEU A 262 1.82 19.31 -9.73
N LEU A 263 1.27 20.34 -10.39
CA LEU A 263 -0.18 20.62 -10.46
C LEU A 263 -0.98 19.52 -11.20
N MET A 264 -0.30 18.67 -11.97
CA MET A 264 -0.89 17.56 -12.73
C MET A 264 -0.51 16.20 -12.14
N SER A 265 0.27 16.12 -11.06
CA SER A 265 0.72 14.85 -10.46
C SER A 265 -0.43 13.93 -10.03
N LEU A 266 -1.61 14.48 -9.70
CA LEU A 266 -2.83 13.71 -9.41
C LEU A 266 -3.44 13.02 -10.65
N ASN A 267 -2.92 13.32 -11.84
CA ASN A 267 -3.35 12.78 -13.14
C ASN A 267 -2.32 11.81 -13.73
N ILE A 268 -1.34 11.36 -12.94
CA ILE A 268 -0.49 10.25 -13.38
C ILE A 268 -1.36 9.06 -13.76
N TYR A 269 -1.03 8.45 -14.90
CA TYR A 269 -1.79 7.32 -15.39
C TYR A 269 -1.66 6.13 -14.43
N VAL A 270 -2.82 5.57 -14.11
CA VAL A 270 -3.04 4.19 -13.70
C VAL A 270 -4.22 3.66 -14.53
N PRO A 271 -4.35 2.34 -14.74
CA PRO A 271 -5.54 1.78 -15.35
C PRO A 271 -6.80 2.35 -14.69
N ARG A 272 -7.78 2.79 -15.47
CA ARG A 272 -8.81 3.70 -14.98
C ARG A 272 -9.54 3.24 -13.71
N ASP A 273 -9.77 1.94 -13.59
CA ASP A 273 -10.51 1.33 -12.49
C ASP A 273 -9.65 1.17 -11.21
N GLU A 274 -8.33 1.34 -11.29
CA GLU A 274 -7.40 1.35 -10.14
C GLU A 274 -7.32 2.71 -9.44
N ARG A 275 -7.80 3.78 -10.10
CA ARG A 275 -7.78 5.13 -9.52
C ARG A 275 -8.73 5.20 -8.34
N PHE A 276 -8.28 5.82 -7.24
CA PHE A 276 -9.08 5.93 -6.01
C PHE A 276 -10.52 6.34 -6.29
N GLY A 277 -11.43 5.76 -5.51
CA GLY A 277 -12.78 6.26 -5.37
C GLY A 277 -12.80 7.72 -4.92
N HIS A 278 -13.91 8.40 -5.17
CA HIS A 278 -14.03 9.84 -4.92
C HIS A 278 -13.98 10.20 -3.44
N LEU A 279 -14.53 9.36 -2.57
CA LEU A 279 -14.46 9.55 -1.12
C LEU A 279 -13.02 9.45 -0.66
N LYS A 280 -12.31 8.37 -0.99
CA LYS A 280 -10.89 8.23 -0.67
C LYS A 280 -10.00 9.34 -1.24
N MET A 281 -10.21 9.75 -2.50
CA MET A 281 -9.49 10.87 -3.09
C MET A 281 -9.82 12.20 -2.38
N ALA A 282 -11.07 12.43 -1.99
CA ALA A 282 -11.48 13.61 -1.23
C ALA A 282 -10.83 13.62 0.16
N ASP A 283 -10.91 12.51 0.89
CA ASP A 283 -10.27 12.30 2.19
C ASP A 283 -8.76 12.56 2.07
N PHE A 284 -8.09 11.92 1.10
CA PHE A 284 -6.66 12.10 0.84
C PHE A 284 -6.28 13.56 0.56
N LEU A 285 -7.01 14.25 -0.32
CA LEU A 285 -6.73 15.64 -0.65
C LEU A 285 -7.06 16.60 0.49
N ALA A 286 -8.15 16.35 1.23
CA ALA A 286 -8.51 17.14 2.41
C ALA A 286 -7.41 17.04 3.47
N TYR A 287 -6.88 15.84 3.71
CA TYR A 287 -5.76 15.66 4.64
C TYR A 287 -4.45 16.27 4.12
N ALA A 288 -4.14 16.14 2.83
CA ALA A 288 -2.99 16.82 2.24
C ALA A 288 -3.07 18.35 2.38
N LEU A 289 -4.25 18.94 2.21
CA LEU A 289 -4.48 20.37 2.46
C LEU A 289 -4.38 20.75 3.94
N LYS A 290 -4.92 19.93 4.85
CA LYS A 290 -4.76 20.12 6.31
C LYS A 290 -3.28 20.17 6.69
N SER A 291 -2.50 19.22 6.19
CA SER A 291 -1.05 19.15 6.37
C SER A 291 -0.31 20.38 5.85
N ILE A 292 -0.68 20.92 4.67
CA ILE A 292 -0.11 22.17 4.16
C ILE A 292 -0.45 23.34 5.11
N ALA A 293 -1.67 23.44 5.61
CA ALA A 293 -2.05 24.51 6.55
C ALA A 293 -1.26 24.44 7.88
N GLN A 294 -0.98 23.22 8.38
CA GLN A 294 -0.13 22.99 9.55
C GLN A 294 1.34 23.37 9.29
N PHE A 295 1.83 23.28 8.04
CA PHE A 295 3.20 23.61 7.64
C PHE A 295 3.46 25.13 7.46
N VAL A 296 2.53 25.88 6.88
CA VAL A 296 2.76 27.29 6.45
C VAL A 296 2.95 28.27 7.62
N LYS A 297 2.38 28.00 8.79
CA LYS A 297 2.44 28.94 9.91
C LYS A 297 3.80 28.93 10.66
N PRO A 298 4.39 27.79 11.05
CA PRO A 298 5.71 27.77 11.67
C PRO A 298 6.81 28.39 10.80
N GLU A 299 6.71 28.30 9.47
CA GLU A 299 7.61 28.97 8.52
C GLU A 299 7.57 30.51 8.65
N LEU A 300 6.39 31.06 8.98
CA LEU A 300 6.19 32.50 9.25
C LEU A 300 6.67 32.91 10.65
N GLU A 301 6.57 32.04 11.66
CA GLU A 301 7.06 32.30 13.02
C GLU A 301 8.60 32.14 13.12
N ALA A 302 9.19 31.19 12.39
CA ALA A 302 10.65 30.98 12.31
C ALA A 302 11.42 32.18 11.72
N LEU A 303 10.75 33.04 10.96
CA LEU A 303 11.30 34.32 10.48
C LEU A 303 11.49 35.35 11.62
N CYS A 304 10.94 35.10 12.81
CA CYS A 304 11.00 35.98 13.98
C CYS A 304 11.69 35.33 15.21
N ASP A 305 12.22 34.11 15.09
CA ASP A 305 12.88 33.38 16.17
C ASP A 305 14.40 33.65 16.23
N SER A 306 14.99 33.51 17.42
CA SER A 306 16.43 33.64 17.69
C SER A 306 17.27 32.47 17.12
N THR A 307 16.64 31.33 16.83
CA THR A 307 17.21 30.17 16.11
C THR A 307 16.29 29.68 14.99
N PRO A 308 16.36 30.28 13.79
CA PRO A 308 15.48 29.90 12.69
C PRO A 308 15.56 28.40 12.36
N ASN A 309 14.40 27.72 12.29
CA ASN A 309 14.23 26.30 11.91
C ASN A 309 14.74 25.22 12.90
N GLU A 310 14.86 25.54 14.18
CA GLU A 310 15.24 24.59 15.24
C GLU A 310 14.20 24.54 16.37
N PHE A 311 14.14 23.42 17.10
CA PHE A 311 13.48 23.37 18.41
C PHE A 311 14.54 23.59 19.50
N ASP A 312 14.22 24.41 20.51
CA ASP A 312 15.13 24.72 21.60
C ASP A 312 14.91 23.84 22.85
N SER A 313 13.73 23.25 22.99
CA SER A 313 13.34 22.37 24.11
C SER A 313 12.34 21.31 23.69
N PHE A 314 12.17 20.24 24.49
CA PHE A 314 11.12 19.25 24.23
C PHE A 314 9.71 19.84 24.38
N ASP A 315 9.54 20.86 25.22
CA ASP A 315 8.29 21.60 25.36
C ASP A 315 7.90 22.28 24.03
N ASP A 316 8.87 22.76 23.25
CA ASP A 316 8.57 23.35 21.93
C ASP A 316 8.03 22.31 20.95
N VAL A 317 8.51 21.06 21.03
CA VAL A 317 7.97 19.94 20.26
C VAL A 317 6.56 19.57 20.76
N LEU A 318 6.34 19.55 22.08
CA LEU A 318 5.03 19.23 22.66
C LEU A 318 3.95 20.25 22.31
N LYS A 319 4.31 21.53 22.17
CA LYS A 319 3.38 22.60 21.75
C LYS A 319 2.68 22.32 20.42
N LEU A 320 3.28 21.52 19.53
CA LEU A 320 2.65 21.06 18.27
C LEU A 320 1.32 20.34 18.49
N TYR A 321 1.13 19.71 19.66
CA TYR A 321 -0.03 18.86 19.99
C TYR A 321 -0.89 19.40 21.13
N GLU A 322 -0.54 20.55 21.74
CA GLU A 322 -1.23 21.06 22.94
C GLU A 322 -1.93 22.40 22.69
N GLY A 323 -1.24 23.35 22.04
CA GLY A 323 -1.80 24.64 21.65
C GLY A 323 -2.27 24.61 20.21
N GLY A 324 -3.58 24.73 19.96
CA GLY A 324 -4.05 25.03 18.61
C GLY A 324 -3.48 26.39 18.17
N PHE A 325 -3.02 26.50 16.93
CA PHE A 325 -2.35 27.71 16.46
C PHE A 325 -3.35 28.73 15.85
N GLU A 326 -3.38 29.97 16.34
CA GLU A 326 -4.08 31.08 15.65
C GLU A 326 -3.25 31.58 14.47
N LEU A 327 -3.86 31.76 13.28
CA LEU A 327 -3.17 32.27 12.10
C LEU A 327 -2.84 33.77 12.24
N PRO A 328 -1.66 34.24 11.81
CA PRO A 328 -1.47 35.66 11.55
C PRO A 328 -2.37 36.06 10.36
N GLU A 329 -3.14 37.14 10.50
CA GLU A 329 -3.86 37.73 9.37
C GLU A 329 -2.85 38.20 8.29
N GLY A 330 -2.99 37.75 7.04
CA GLY A 330 -2.06 38.12 5.97
C GLY A 330 -2.30 37.52 4.57
N PRO A 331 -1.52 37.94 3.56
CA PRO A 331 -1.77 37.69 2.13
C PRO A 331 -1.71 36.20 1.72
N LEU A 332 -0.96 35.38 2.46
CA LEU A 332 -0.79 33.96 2.22
C LEU A 332 -2.05 33.16 2.57
N LEU A 333 -2.74 33.55 3.64
CA LEU A 333 -4.02 32.98 4.03
C LEU A 333 -5.12 33.31 3.02
N ASP A 334 -5.11 34.54 2.51
CA ASP A 334 -6.01 34.96 1.44
C ASP A 334 -5.74 34.21 0.13
N ASN A 335 -4.48 33.84 -0.15
CA ASN A 335 -4.14 33.00 -1.29
C ASN A 335 -4.57 31.53 -1.11
N LEU A 336 -4.38 30.95 0.08
CA LEU A 336 -4.90 29.61 0.40
C LEU A 336 -6.43 29.56 0.29
N ARG A 337 -7.14 30.56 0.85
CA ARG A 337 -8.62 30.68 0.76
C ARG A 337 -9.13 30.93 -0.66
N LYS A 338 -8.35 31.59 -1.53
CA LYS A 338 -8.72 31.85 -2.94
C LYS A 338 -8.44 30.66 -3.86
N ASN A 339 -7.47 29.82 -3.53
CA ASN A 339 -7.02 28.73 -4.40
C ASN A 339 -7.57 27.35 -3.99
N ILE A 340 -8.17 27.21 -2.81
CA ILE A 340 -8.82 25.97 -2.37
C ILE A 340 -10.33 26.06 -2.66
N PRO A 341 -10.92 25.10 -3.41
CA PRO A 341 -12.37 25.04 -3.63
C PRO A 341 -13.15 25.01 -2.31
N LEU A 342 -14.28 25.72 -2.26
CA LEU A 342 -15.08 25.92 -1.04
C LEU A 342 -15.65 24.60 -0.49
N GLU A 343 -15.82 23.62 -1.37
CA GLU A 343 -16.28 22.25 -1.11
C GLU A 343 -15.19 21.40 -0.45
N MET A 344 -13.91 21.56 -0.84
CA MET A 344 -12.79 20.89 -0.16
C MET A 344 -12.57 21.47 1.24
N LEU A 345 -12.76 22.79 1.40
CA LEU A 345 -12.76 23.42 2.72
C LEU A 345 -13.85 22.81 3.61
N LYS A 346 -15.07 22.59 3.09
CA LYS A 346 -16.15 21.94 3.85
C LYS A 346 -15.79 20.51 4.29
N GLU A 347 -15.15 19.71 3.45
CA GLU A 347 -14.75 18.34 3.83
C GLU A 347 -13.64 18.33 4.90
N ILE A 348 -12.71 19.30 4.89
CA ILE A 348 -11.74 19.49 5.98
C ILE A 348 -12.43 19.78 7.34
N PHE A 349 -13.63 20.38 7.33
CA PHE A 349 -14.40 20.69 8.54
C PHE A 349 -15.44 19.61 8.92
N ARG A 350 -15.62 18.54 8.14
CA ARG A 350 -16.80 17.65 8.27
C ARG A 350 -16.59 16.38 9.09
N THR A 351 -15.37 15.95 9.38
CA THR A 351 -15.16 14.53 9.73
C THR A 351 -14.74 14.20 11.16
N ASP A 352 -14.19 15.11 11.97
CA ASP A 352 -13.72 14.73 13.32
C ASP A 352 -13.91 15.79 14.43
N GLY A 353 -14.29 17.02 14.08
CA GLY A 353 -14.34 18.11 15.08
C GLY A 353 -12.96 18.52 15.61
N GLU A 354 -11.87 18.10 14.94
CA GLU A 354 -10.51 18.51 15.27
C GLU A 354 -10.24 19.94 14.80
N ASN A 355 -9.41 20.67 15.55
CA ASN A 355 -8.96 22.00 15.15
C ASN A 355 -7.98 21.89 13.96
N LEU A 356 -8.24 22.66 12.90
CA LEU A 356 -7.46 22.71 11.64
C LEU A 356 -5.94 22.97 11.83
N PHE A 357 -5.57 23.52 12.99
CA PHE A 357 -4.22 23.99 13.30
C PHE A 357 -3.61 23.27 14.51
N LYS A 358 -4.00 22.03 14.76
CA LYS A 358 -3.45 21.22 15.85
C LYS A 358 -3.15 19.83 15.33
N PHE A 359 -1.92 19.34 15.53
CA PHE A 359 -1.62 17.94 15.27
C PHE A 359 -2.32 17.06 16.33
N PRO A 360 -2.97 15.95 15.94
CA PRO A 360 -3.46 14.97 16.90
C PRO A 360 -2.34 14.53 17.85
N LYS A 361 -2.61 14.36 19.14
CA LYS A 361 -1.55 13.93 20.06
C LYS A 361 -1.17 12.46 19.75
N PRO A 362 0.10 12.14 19.41
CA PRO A 362 0.53 10.77 19.15
C PRO A 362 0.33 9.87 20.37
N GLN A 363 -0.04 8.61 20.15
CA GLN A 363 -0.35 7.65 21.21
C GLN A 363 0.84 7.46 22.17
N VAL A 364 2.07 7.41 21.64
CA VAL A 364 3.30 7.18 22.41
C VAL A 364 3.56 8.25 23.49
N ILE A 365 3.03 9.46 23.33
CA ILE A 365 3.13 10.53 24.33
C ILE A 365 1.79 10.87 24.99
N GLN A 366 0.73 10.12 24.69
CA GLN A 366 -0.63 10.49 25.09
C GLN A 366 -0.80 10.41 26.61
N ASP A 367 -0.35 9.32 27.22
CA ASP A 367 -0.40 9.08 28.66
C ASP A 367 0.82 9.64 29.40
N ASN A 368 2.02 9.39 28.87
CA ASN A 368 3.28 9.80 29.48
C ASN A 368 4.23 10.43 28.45
N HIS A 369 4.52 11.73 28.60
CA HIS A 369 5.34 12.50 27.66
C HIS A 369 6.83 12.13 27.65
N SER A 370 7.33 11.34 28.61
CA SER A 370 8.75 10.99 28.73
C SER A 370 9.05 9.48 28.66
N ALA A 371 8.02 8.62 28.68
CA ALA A 371 8.19 7.16 28.67
C ALA A 371 8.94 6.63 27.44
N TRP A 372 8.82 7.31 26.29
CA TRP A 372 9.57 7.02 25.07
C TRP A 372 11.10 7.02 25.26
N ARG A 373 11.62 7.74 26.28
CA ARG A 373 13.05 7.83 26.60
C ARG A 373 13.58 6.61 27.34
N THR A 374 12.71 5.76 27.85
CA THR A 374 13.10 4.59 28.66
C THR A 374 13.78 3.53 27.81
N ASP A 375 14.66 2.75 28.42
CA ASP A 375 15.31 1.63 27.75
C ASP A 375 14.33 0.48 27.49
N GLU A 376 13.34 0.34 28.39
CA GLU A 376 12.21 -0.57 28.23
C GLU A 376 11.43 -0.28 26.97
N GLU A 377 11.04 0.98 26.72
CA GLU A 377 10.26 1.32 25.53
C GLU A 377 11.08 1.18 24.25
N PHE A 378 12.34 1.62 24.28
CA PHE A 378 13.26 1.45 23.16
C PHE A 378 13.41 -0.02 22.74
N GLY A 379 13.56 -0.94 23.70
CA GLY A 379 13.58 -2.38 23.41
C GLY A 379 12.21 -2.94 22.99
N ARG A 380 11.12 -2.46 23.59
CA ARG A 380 9.76 -2.93 23.32
C ARG A 380 9.28 -2.59 21.91
N GLU A 381 9.60 -1.40 21.41
CA GLU A 381 9.18 -0.98 20.07
C GLU A 381 9.76 -1.89 18.95
N MET A 382 10.87 -2.59 19.21
CA MET A 382 11.40 -3.61 18.28
C MET A 382 10.49 -4.85 18.16
N LEU A 383 9.55 -5.04 19.08
CA LEU A 383 8.57 -6.14 19.10
C LEU A 383 7.14 -5.69 18.81
N ALA A 384 6.81 -4.43 19.09
CA ALA A 384 5.44 -3.93 19.14
C ALA A 384 5.28 -2.47 18.68
N GLY A 385 6.34 -1.85 18.16
CA GLY A 385 6.32 -0.50 17.60
C GLY A 385 5.98 -0.51 16.11
N VAL A 386 6.42 0.54 15.41
CA VAL A 386 6.17 0.72 13.96
C VAL A 386 7.01 -0.21 13.07
N ASN A 387 8.16 -0.68 13.54
CA ASN A 387 9.04 -1.58 12.78
C ASN A 387 9.34 -2.90 13.52
N PRO A 388 8.32 -3.72 13.82
CA PRO A 388 8.48 -4.88 14.67
C PRO A 388 9.01 -6.10 13.91
N VAL A 389 9.67 -5.94 12.75
CA VAL A 389 9.95 -7.04 11.80
C VAL A 389 11.44 -7.31 11.59
N ILE A 390 12.34 -6.57 12.23
CA ILE A 390 13.79 -6.64 11.92
C ILE A 390 14.61 -7.39 12.95
N ILE A 391 14.24 -7.32 14.24
CA ILE A 391 15.02 -7.91 15.34
C ILE A 391 15.32 -9.40 15.08
N ARG A 392 16.57 -9.80 15.39
CA ARG A 392 17.05 -11.17 15.21
C ARG A 392 17.62 -11.73 16.50
N ARG A 393 17.65 -13.06 16.61
CA ARG A 393 18.43 -13.72 17.65
C ARG A 393 19.92 -13.58 17.34
N LEU A 394 20.71 -13.29 18.37
CA LEU A 394 22.17 -13.28 18.26
C LEU A 394 22.69 -14.72 18.31
N GLU A 395 23.41 -15.14 17.28
CA GLU A 395 23.89 -16.53 17.16
C GLU A 395 25.35 -16.71 17.60
N GLU A 396 26.16 -15.67 17.45
CA GLU A 396 27.57 -15.65 17.84
C GLU A 396 27.97 -14.29 18.40
N PHE A 397 29.01 -14.29 19.25
CA PHE A 397 29.56 -13.08 19.86
C PHE A 397 31.09 -13.06 19.71
N PRO A 398 31.70 -11.91 19.36
CA PRO A 398 31.04 -10.66 18.94
C PRO A 398 30.29 -10.83 17.59
N PRO A 399 29.30 -9.98 17.29
CA PRO A 399 28.61 -10.02 15.99
C PRO A 399 29.58 -9.89 14.82
N LYS A 400 29.38 -10.70 13.77
CA LYS A 400 30.19 -10.66 12.55
C LYS A 400 29.44 -10.05 11.38
N SER A 401 30.18 -9.35 10.52
CA SER A 401 29.65 -8.80 9.27
C SER A 401 29.73 -9.81 8.13
N LYS A 402 28.77 -9.75 7.22
CA LYS A 402 28.69 -10.52 5.97
C LYS A 402 29.21 -9.72 4.76
N LEU A 403 29.67 -8.48 4.95
CA LEU A 403 30.27 -7.68 3.88
C LEU A 403 31.55 -8.33 3.34
N ASP A 404 31.82 -8.14 2.05
CA ASP A 404 33.06 -8.65 1.43
C ASP A 404 34.28 -7.96 2.06
N SER A 405 35.05 -8.72 2.85
CA SER A 405 36.22 -8.23 3.56
C SER A 405 37.32 -7.71 2.62
N LYS A 406 37.33 -8.09 1.34
CA LYS A 406 38.27 -7.53 0.35
C LYS A 406 37.88 -6.11 -0.05
N GLN A 407 36.58 -5.82 -0.10
CA GLN A 407 36.05 -4.53 -0.48
C GLN A 407 35.94 -3.58 0.71
N TYR A 408 35.54 -4.09 1.87
CA TYR A 408 35.20 -3.30 3.05
C TYR A 408 36.15 -3.51 4.24
N GLY A 409 37.19 -4.34 4.13
CA GLY A 409 38.12 -4.60 5.24
C GLY A 409 37.46 -5.36 6.41
N ASP A 410 37.99 -5.20 7.62
CA ASP A 410 37.40 -5.80 8.82
C ASP A 410 36.17 -5.00 9.27
N GLN A 411 35.03 -5.67 9.29
CA GLN A 411 33.71 -5.12 9.59
C GLN A 411 33.06 -5.81 10.80
N ASN A 412 33.81 -6.68 11.48
CA ASN A 412 33.35 -7.34 12.69
C ASN A 412 33.17 -6.34 13.83
N SER A 413 32.22 -6.64 14.72
CA SER A 413 31.87 -5.74 15.81
C SER A 413 33.02 -5.53 16.80
N SER A 414 33.17 -4.30 17.30
CA SER A 414 34.11 -3.95 18.36
C SER A 414 33.54 -4.12 19.77
N ILE A 415 32.31 -4.64 19.90
CA ILE A 415 31.71 -4.93 21.20
C ILE A 415 32.50 -6.08 21.87
N THR A 416 32.96 -5.83 23.09
CA THR A 416 33.71 -6.80 23.90
C THR A 416 32.85 -7.36 25.04
N GLU A 417 33.29 -8.47 25.63
CA GLU A 417 32.62 -9.08 26.78
C GLU A 417 32.50 -8.11 27.97
N GLU A 418 33.52 -7.29 28.21
CA GLU A 418 33.53 -6.29 29.29
C GLU A 418 32.38 -5.28 29.18
N HIS A 419 31.90 -4.99 27.96
CA HIS A 419 30.79 -4.06 27.77
C HIS A 419 29.44 -4.59 28.25
N ILE A 420 29.25 -5.92 28.31
CA ILE A 420 27.91 -6.51 28.51
C ILE A 420 27.81 -7.53 29.65
N LYS A 421 28.92 -8.13 30.10
CA LYS A 421 28.91 -9.26 31.05
C LYS A 421 28.13 -9.00 32.34
N ASP A 422 28.14 -7.77 32.85
CA ASP A 422 27.51 -7.42 34.13
C ASP A 422 25.98 -7.20 34.01
N ASN A 423 25.42 -7.30 32.79
CA ASN A 423 24.01 -6.98 32.51
C ASN A 423 23.18 -8.17 31.97
N LEU A 424 23.65 -9.41 32.17
CA LEU A 424 23.05 -10.65 31.64
C LEU A 424 22.34 -11.51 32.71
N ASP A 425 21.84 -10.89 33.78
CA ASP A 425 21.15 -11.57 34.90
C ASP A 425 21.94 -12.77 35.48
N GLY A 426 23.27 -12.62 35.56
CA GLY A 426 24.19 -13.63 36.10
C GLY A 426 24.59 -14.74 35.13
N LEU A 427 24.12 -14.73 33.88
CA LEU A 427 24.55 -15.65 32.83
C LEU A 427 25.86 -15.18 32.19
N THR A 428 26.68 -16.14 31.74
CA THR A 428 27.74 -15.84 30.76
C THR A 428 27.14 -15.58 29.38
N ILE A 429 27.92 -14.96 28.48
CA ILE A 429 27.47 -14.68 27.09
C ILE A 429 27.08 -15.99 26.37
N ASP A 430 27.91 -17.02 26.49
CA ASP A 430 27.66 -18.33 25.86
C ASP A 430 26.38 -18.98 26.39
N GLU A 431 26.13 -18.91 27.70
CA GLU A 431 24.88 -19.39 28.31
C GLU A 431 23.67 -18.58 27.82
N ALA A 432 23.80 -17.25 27.75
CA ALA A 432 22.73 -16.38 27.27
C ALA A 432 22.35 -16.67 25.80
N ILE A 433 23.34 -16.85 24.91
CA ILE A 433 23.12 -17.25 23.51
C ILE A 433 22.48 -18.64 23.43
N LYS A 434 23.04 -19.63 24.14
CA LYS A 434 22.53 -21.00 24.14
C LYS A 434 21.10 -21.10 24.67
N ASN A 435 20.76 -20.24 25.63
CA ASN A 435 19.41 -20.13 26.20
C ASN A 435 18.46 -19.26 25.37
N ASN A 436 18.88 -18.78 24.19
CA ASN A 436 18.13 -17.92 23.29
C ASN A 436 17.68 -16.60 23.95
N ARG A 437 18.55 -16.00 24.76
CA ARG A 437 18.28 -14.73 25.47
C ARG A 437 18.98 -13.53 24.87
N MET A 438 19.86 -13.72 23.89
CA MET A 438 20.56 -12.63 23.23
C MET A 438 19.92 -12.32 21.87
N PHE A 439 19.64 -11.05 21.63
CA PHE A 439 19.04 -10.53 20.40
C PHE A 439 19.83 -9.34 19.88
N ILE A 440 19.64 -9.02 18.61
CA ILE A 440 20.32 -7.93 17.92
C ILE A 440 19.36 -7.21 16.96
N LEU A 441 19.42 -5.88 16.98
CA LEU A 441 18.98 -5.02 15.90
C LEU A 441 20.22 -4.58 15.12
N ASP A 442 20.41 -5.11 13.92
CA ASP A 442 21.64 -4.94 13.12
C ASP A 442 21.31 -4.22 11.81
N HIS A 443 21.65 -2.93 11.75
CA HIS A 443 21.55 -2.11 10.53
C HIS A 443 22.91 -1.98 9.83
N HIS A 444 23.95 -2.63 10.34
CA HIS A 444 25.33 -2.30 9.95
C HIS A 444 25.62 -2.62 8.49
N ASP A 445 25.38 -3.87 8.09
CA ASP A 445 25.80 -4.37 6.77
C ASP A 445 25.01 -3.72 5.63
N GLU A 446 23.76 -3.33 5.89
CA GLU A 446 22.91 -2.68 4.90
C GLU A 446 23.28 -1.21 4.70
N LEU A 447 23.76 -0.52 5.75
CA LEU A 447 24.08 0.90 5.71
C LEU A 447 25.55 1.21 5.37
N MET A 448 26.50 0.39 5.86
CA MET A 448 27.93 0.65 5.70
C MET A 448 28.36 0.93 4.25
N PRO A 449 27.85 0.21 3.21
CA PRO A 449 28.18 0.49 1.81
C PRO A 449 27.79 1.89 1.32
N TYR A 450 26.78 2.52 1.94
CA TYR A 450 26.26 3.83 1.54
C TYR A 450 26.73 4.98 2.45
N LEU A 451 27.22 4.65 3.64
CA LEU A 451 27.42 5.59 4.73
C LEU A 451 28.36 6.74 4.37
N ARG A 452 29.44 6.47 3.63
CA ARG A 452 30.35 7.50 3.14
C ARG A 452 29.64 8.54 2.26
N ARG A 453 28.79 8.08 1.34
CA ARG A 453 28.05 8.95 0.40
C ARG A 453 26.99 9.76 1.14
N ILE A 454 26.21 9.10 2.00
CA ILE A 454 25.16 9.74 2.81
C ILE A 454 25.75 10.85 3.68
N ASN A 455 26.89 10.60 4.34
CA ASN A 455 27.52 11.58 5.21
C ASN A 455 28.11 12.80 4.48
N THR A 456 28.13 12.83 3.14
CA THR A 456 28.44 14.04 2.35
C THR A 456 27.24 14.98 2.21
N THR A 457 26.04 14.53 2.54
CA THR A 457 24.82 15.37 2.57
C THR A 457 24.75 16.17 3.88
N THR A 458 23.61 16.82 4.15
CA THR A 458 23.32 17.45 5.44
C THR A 458 23.20 16.42 6.58
N THR A 459 22.95 15.16 6.26
CA THR A 459 22.94 14.04 7.21
C THR A 459 24.35 13.75 7.76
N LYS A 460 24.42 13.37 9.04
CA LYS A 460 25.58 12.75 9.70
C LYS A 460 25.06 11.56 10.50
N THR A 461 25.26 10.36 9.99
CA THR A 461 24.73 9.12 10.56
C THR A 461 25.80 8.04 10.68
N TYR A 462 25.44 6.96 11.35
CA TYR A 462 26.26 5.78 11.60
C TYR A 462 25.59 4.54 11.04
N ALA A 463 26.36 3.47 10.89
CA ALA A 463 25.85 2.11 10.76
C ALA A 463 25.78 1.53 12.18
N SER A 464 24.57 1.25 12.67
CA SER A 464 24.37 0.86 14.08
C SER A 464 24.15 -0.63 14.29
N ARG A 465 24.61 -1.13 15.45
CA ARG A 465 24.22 -2.43 16.02
C ARG A 465 23.79 -2.25 17.46
N THR A 466 22.68 -2.87 17.84
CA THR A 466 22.18 -2.85 19.22
C THR A 466 22.04 -4.28 19.73
N LEU A 467 22.70 -4.64 20.83
CA LEU A 467 22.48 -5.93 21.49
C LEU A 467 21.44 -5.79 22.59
N LEU A 468 20.55 -6.78 22.69
CA LEU A 468 19.48 -6.83 23.66
C LEU A 468 19.49 -8.17 24.41
N PHE A 469 19.10 -8.12 25.68
CA PHE A 469 18.91 -9.29 26.52
C PHE A 469 17.43 -9.51 26.83
N LEU A 470 16.97 -10.75 26.72
CA LEU A 470 15.63 -11.17 27.11
C LEU A 470 15.62 -11.58 28.60
N LYS A 471 15.04 -10.71 29.42
CA LYS A 471 14.88 -10.91 30.87
C LYS A 471 13.90 -12.04 31.16
N ASP A 472 13.94 -12.55 32.38
CA ASP A 472 13.00 -13.57 32.88
C ASP A 472 11.53 -13.14 32.84
N ASP A 473 11.28 -11.83 32.91
CA ASP A 473 9.93 -11.27 32.83
C ASP A 473 9.41 -11.10 31.40
N GLY A 474 10.17 -11.54 30.39
CA GLY A 474 9.79 -11.55 28.98
C GLY A 474 10.08 -10.24 28.23
N THR A 475 10.60 -9.21 28.90
CA THR A 475 10.92 -7.91 28.27
C THR A 475 12.37 -7.84 27.78
N LEU A 476 12.61 -7.03 26.74
CA LEU A 476 13.96 -6.79 26.21
C LEU A 476 14.65 -5.65 26.96
N LYS A 477 15.92 -5.86 27.32
CA LYS A 477 16.81 -4.87 27.90
C LYS A 477 17.92 -4.55 26.89
N PRO A 478 18.05 -3.30 26.39
CA PRO A 478 19.21 -2.92 25.58
C PRO A 478 20.47 -2.98 26.45
N LEU A 479 21.53 -3.59 25.92
CA LEU A 479 22.80 -3.79 26.62
C LEU A 479 23.87 -2.81 26.15
N VAL A 480 23.90 -2.53 24.85
CA VAL A 480 25.00 -1.80 24.20
C VAL A 480 24.58 -1.38 22.80
N ILE A 481 25.09 -0.23 22.36
CA ILE A 481 24.98 0.27 20.99
C ILE A 481 26.38 0.48 20.42
N GLU A 482 26.65 -0.12 19.27
CA GLU A 482 27.83 0.16 18.45
C GLU A 482 27.43 1.13 17.33
N LEU A 483 28.18 2.22 17.19
CA LEU A 483 28.05 3.19 16.09
C LEU A 483 29.32 3.15 15.24
N SER A 484 29.18 2.67 14.00
CA SER A 484 30.28 2.45 13.07
C SER A 484 30.29 3.49 11.95
N LEU A 485 31.49 3.95 11.58
CA LEU A 485 31.76 4.78 10.41
C LEU A 485 32.71 4.05 9.45
N PRO A 486 32.65 4.35 8.14
CA PRO A 486 33.67 3.87 7.22
C PRO A 486 35.01 4.54 7.53
N HIS A 487 36.11 3.80 7.45
CA HIS A 487 37.43 4.33 7.78
C HIS A 487 37.84 5.52 6.86
N ASP A 488 38.43 6.58 7.40
CA ASP A 488 38.73 7.83 6.64
C ASP A 488 39.57 7.61 5.37
N LYS A 489 40.54 6.69 5.45
CA LYS A 489 41.41 6.30 4.32
C LYS A 489 40.72 5.49 3.20
N GLY A 490 39.45 5.13 3.36
CA GLY A 490 38.66 4.37 2.39
C GLY A 490 38.04 3.09 2.97
N ASP A 491 37.00 2.58 2.31
CA ASP A 491 36.15 1.50 2.86
C ASP A 491 36.90 0.19 3.07
N LYS A 492 37.90 -0.12 2.23
CA LYS A 492 38.76 -1.32 2.34
C LYS A 492 39.56 -1.43 3.65
N PHE A 493 39.61 -0.37 4.45
CA PHE A 493 40.35 -0.34 5.72
C PHE A 493 39.49 -0.71 6.93
N GLY A 494 38.24 -1.13 6.74
CA GLY A 494 37.35 -1.55 7.83
C GLY A 494 36.47 -0.44 8.38
N ALA A 495 35.75 -0.76 9.45
CA ALA A 495 34.96 0.20 10.21
C ALA A 495 35.79 0.86 11.32
N ILE A 496 35.45 2.11 11.63
CA ILE A 496 35.82 2.78 12.89
C ILE A 496 34.56 2.79 13.75
N SER A 497 34.55 1.96 14.79
CA SER A 497 33.40 1.80 15.68
C SER A 497 33.65 2.43 17.05
N LYS A 498 32.61 3.05 17.61
CA LYS A 498 32.52 3.41 19.03
C LYS A 498 31.37 2.66 19.69
N VAL A 499 31.57 2.29 20.94
CA VAL A 499 30.62 1.50 21.72
C VAL A 499 30.09 2.32 22.88
N TYR A 500 28.78 2.31 23.06
CA TYR A 500 28.05 3.05 24.08
C TYR A 500 27.22 2.09 24.93
N THR A 501 27.30 2.23 26.25
CA THR A 501 26.54 1.41 27.21
C THR A 501 25.49 2.25 27.94
N PRO A 502 24.42 1.64 28.46
CA PRO A 502 23.40 2.33 29.23
C PRO A 502 23.98 3.17 30.39
N ALA A 503 23.47 4.39 30.53
CA ALA A 503 23.73 5.29 31.63
C ALA A 503 22.47 6.13 31.91
N GLU A 504 22.18 6.42 33.17
CA GLU A 504 20.98 7.18 33.57
C GLU A 504 21.29 8.65 33.85
N ASP A 505 22.47 8.94 34.43
CA ASP A 505 22.82 10.25 34.95
C ASP A 505 23.87 10.98 34.11
N GLY A 506 23.92 12.30 34.30
CA GLY A 506 25.00 13.14 33.80
C GLY A 506 25.08 13.25 32.28
N VAL A 507 26.30 13.53 31.80
CA VAL A 507 26.57 13.69 30.37
C VAL A 507 26.48 12.33 29.66
N GLU A 508 26.87 11.26 30.35
CA GLU A 508 26.83 9.88 29.89
C GLU A 508 25.40 9.41 29.61
N GLY A 509 24.43 9.76 30.46
CA GLY A 509 23.02 9.47 30.20
C GLY A 509 22.48 10.16 28.95
N THR A 510 22.94 11.39 28.68
CA THR A 510 22.56 12.11 27.44
C THR A 510 23.23 11.49 26.21
N ILE A 511 24.49 11.06 26.32
CA ILE A 511 25.21 10.32 25.26
C ILE A 511 24.49 9.01 24.94
N TRP A 512 24.01 8.28 25.95
CA TRP A 512 23.22 7.07 25.76
C TRP A 512 21.91 7.34 25.01
N GLN A 513 21.18 8.40 25.38
CA GLN A 513 19.97 8.82 24.66
C GLN A 513 20.27 9.19 23.20
N LEU A 514 21.38 9.88 22.93
CA LEU A 514 21.82 10.15 21.55
C LEU A 514 22.17 8.86 20.79
N ALA A 515 22.84 7.90 21.43
CA ALA A 515 23.14 6.61 20.81
C ALA A 515 21.84 5.89 20.38
N LYS A 516 20.82 5.89 21.24
CA LYS A 516 19.48 5.38 20.90
C LYS A 516 18.84 6.17 19.76
N ALA A 517 19.00 7.49 19.73
CA ALA A 517 18.49 8.32 18.62
C ALA A 517 19.14 7.97 17.28
N TYR A 518 20.45 7.70 17.22
CA TYR A 518 21.10 7.24 15.99
C TYR A 518 20.58 5.89 15.51
N VAL A 519 20.32 4.96 16.43
CA VAL A 519 19.63 3.70 16.11
C VAL A 519 18.23 3.98 15.58
N GLY A 520 17.47 4.88 16.23
CA GLY A 520 16.15 5.32 15.78
C GLY A 520 16.16 5.93 14.37
N VAL A 521 17.20 6.69 14.01
CA VAL A 521 17.40 7.23 12.65
C VAL A 521 17.62 6.12 11.62
N ASN A 522 18.52 5.18 11.91
CA ASN A 522 18.76 4.02 11.05
C ASN A 522 17.45 3.23 10.85
N ASP A 523 16.78 2.91 11.95
CA ASP A 523 15.58 2.10 11.94
C ASP A 523 14.39 2.80 11.28
N SER A 524 14.24 4.12 11.42
CA SER A 524 13.16 4.87 10.76
C SER A 524 13.37 4.96 9.25
N GLY A 525 14.62 5.16 8.79
CA GLY A 525 14.91 5.11 7.36
C GLY A 525 14.73 3.69 6.79
N TYR A 526 15.21 2.67 7.48
CA TYR A 526 15.04 1.28 7.05
C TYR A 526 13.57 0.85 7.04
N HIS A 527 12.82 1.21 8.08
CA HIS A 527 11.38 1.00 8.17
C HIS A 527 10.69 1.56 6.93
N GLN A 528 10.85 2.86 6.67
CA GLN A 528 10.08 3.52 5.61
C GLN A 528 10.46 3.05 4.22
N LEU A 529 11.74 2.82 3.97
CA LEU A 529 12.25 2.43 2.65
C LEU A 529 12.09 0.95 2.35
N ILE A 530 12.34 0.11 3.35
CA ILE A 530 12.52 -1.33 3.14
C ILE A 530 11.32 -2.10 3.68
N SER A 531 11.04 -1.95 4.97
CA SER A 531 9.98 -2.73 5.63
C SER A 531 8.60 -2.33 5.12
N HIS A 532 8.41 -1.04 4.84
CA HIS A 532 7.19 -0.47 4.31
C HIS A 532 7.24 -0.41 2.78
N PHE A 533 7.92 0.57 2.17
CA PHE A 533 7.82 0.79 0.72
C PHE A 533 8.25 -0.42 -0.12
N LEU A 534 9.47 -0.96 0.07
CA LEU A 534 9.94 -2.08 -0.75
C LEU A 534 9.11 -3.34 -0.51
N ASN A 535 9.00 -3.79 0.74
CA ASN A 535 8.44 -5.09 1.10
C ASN A 535 6.90 -5.14 1.13
N THR A 536 6.21 -4.02 0.89
CA THR A 536 4.75 -4.02 0.67
C THR A 536 4.37 -3.33 -0.64
N HIS A 537 4.61 -2.02 -0.79
CA HIS A 537 4.17 -1.25 -1.95
C HIS A 537 4.80 -1.74 -3.26
N ALA A 538 6.12 -1.75 -3.34
CA ALA A 538 6.84 -2.03 -4.59
C ALA A 538 6.73 -3.51 -4.98
N VAL A 539 6.83 -4.44 -4.03
CA VAL A 539 6.72 -5.89 -4.32
C VAL A 539 5.30 -6.33 -4.64
N SER A 540 4.26 -5.61 -4.18
CA SER A 540 2.87 -5.99 -4.47
C SER A 540 2.41 -5.57 -5.88
N GLU A 541 2.89 -4.42 -6.39
CA GLU A 541 2.45 -3.86 -7.69
C GLU A 541 2.62 -4.84 -8.88
N PRO A 542 3.71 -5.60 -9.02
CA PRO A 542 3.83 -6.65 -10.04
C PRO A 542 2.71 -7.69 -10.04
N PHE A 543 2.22 -8.10 -8.86
CA PHE A 543 1.13 -9.05 -8.76
C PHE A 543 -0.20 -8.45 -9.22
N VAL A 544 -0.45 -7.16 -8.96
CA VAL A 544 -1.63 -6.44 -9.45
C VAL A 544 -1.64 -6.44 -10.99
N ILE A 545 -0.50 -6.09 -11.59
CA ILE A 545 -0.33 -5.99 -13.04
C ILE A 545 -0.52 -7.38 -13.68
N ALA A 546 0.18 -8.40 -13.19
CA ALA A 546 0.07 -9.75 -13.74
C ALA A 546 -1.34 -10.33 -13.61
N THR A 547 -2.01 -10.10 -12.48
CA THR A 547 -3.36 -10.62 -12.23
C THR A 547 -4.34 -10.08 -13.25
N ASN A 548 -4.34 -8.76 -13.50
CA ASN A 548 -5.21 -8.15 -14.51
C ASN A 548 -4.82 -8.49 -15.95
N ARG A 549 -3.56 -8.85 -16.22
CA ARG A 549 -3.07 -9.22 -17.56
C ARG A 549 -3.33 -10.66 -17.96
N GLN A 550 -3.35 -11.58 -16.99
CA GLN A 550 -3.31 -13.02 -17.26
C GLN A 550 -4.51 -13.79 -16.70
N LEU A 551 -5.17 -13.29 -15.65
CA LEU A 551 -6.33 -13.95 -15.06
C LEU A 551 -7.60 -13.20 -15.44
N SER A 552 -8.53 -13.88 -16.09
CA SER A 552 -9.84 -13.29 -16.39
C SER A 552 -10.58 -12.91 -15.11
N VAL A 553 -11.49 -11.93 -15.16
CA VAL A 553 -12.42 -11.61 -14.06
C VAL A 553 -13.32 -12.80 -13.64
N LEU A 554 -13.43 -13.81 -14.52
CA LEU A 554 -14.11 -15.09 -14.25
C LEU A 554 -13.24 -16.08 -13.47
N HIS A 555 -11.93 -15.88 -13.42
CA HIS A 555 -10.97 -16.81 -12.85
C HIS A 555 -11.07 -16.83 -11.32
N PRO A 556 -11.06 -18.00 -10.66
CA PRO A 556 -11.17 -18.08 -9.21
C PRO A 556 -10.04 -17.34 -8.49
N ILE A 557 -8.81 -17.45 -8.97
CA ILE A 557 -7.66 -16.74 -8.36
C ILE A 557 -7.70 -15.22 -8.59
N TYR A 558 -8.29 -14.74 -9.70
CA TYR A 558 -8.57 -13.31 -9.85
C TYR A 558 -9.51 -12.84 -8.75
N LYS A 559 -10.65 -13.53 -8.59
CA LYS A 559 -11.65 -13.19 -7.55
C LYS A 559 -11.07 -13.28 -6.13
N LEU A 560 -10.15 -14.20 -5.87
CA LEU A 560 -9.50 -14.33 -4.57
C LEU A 560 -8.60 -13.14 -4.25
N LEU A 561 -7.78 -12.70 -5.22
CA LEU A 561 -6.72 -11.72 -5.01
C LEU A 561 -7.13 -10.26 -5.25
N GLU A 562 -8.11 -10.02 -6.11
CA GLU A 562 -8.54 -8.66 -6.50
C GLU A 562 -8.84 -7.71 -5.31
N PRO A 563 -9.52 -8.12 -4.23
CA PRO A 563 -9.74 -7.23 -3.08
C PRO A 563 -8.44 -6.75 -2.43
N HIS A 564 -7.39 -7.55 -2.53
CA HIS A 564 -6.09 -7.31 -1.92
C HIS A 564 -5.18 -6.42 -2.78
N PHE A 565 -5.68 -5.91 -3.89
CA PHE A 565 -4.96 -4.99 -4.78
C PHE A 565 -5.57 -3.60 -4.86
N ARG A 566 -6.74 -3.41 -4.25
CA ARG A 566 -7.46 -2.14 -4.22
C ARG A 566 -6.50 -0.99 -3.89
N ASP A 567 -6.54 0.07 -4.69
CA ASP A 567 -5.82 1.33 -4.47
C ASP A 567 -4.27 1.25 -4.58
N THR A 568 -3.66 0.06 -4.63
CA THR A 568 -2.19 -0.13 -4.59
C THR A 568 -1.47 0.53 -5.76
N MET A 569 -1.94 0.35 -7.00
CA MET A 569 -1.32 1.01 -8.15
C MET A 569 -1.44 2.53 -8.08
N ASN A 570 -2.56 3.05 -7.58
CA ASN A 570 -2.79 4.48 -7.51
C ASN A 570 -1.94 5.16 -6.43
N ILE A 571 -1.86 4.60 -5.22
CA ILE A 571 -0.98 5.17 -4.18
C ILE A 571 0.49 5.09 -4.61
N ASN A 572 0.92 4.00 -5.26
CA ASN A 572 2.27 3.87 -5.77
C ASN A 572 2.58 4.90 -6.87
N ALA A 573 1.66 5.14 -7.80
CA ALA A 573 1.84 6.14 -8.84
C ALA A 573 1.95 7.56 -8.25
N LEU A 574 1.12 7.90 -7.26
CA LEU A 574 1.23 9.17 -6.53
C LEU A 574 2.56 9.27 -5.78
N ALA A 575 2.99 8.21 -5.09
CA ALA A 575 4.26 8.16 -4.39
C ALA A 575 5.45 8.42 -5.34
N ARG A 576 5.44 7.85 -6.56
CA ARG A 576 6.47 8.11 -7.59
C ARG A 576 6.52 9.57 -8.03
N GLN A 577 5.43 10.33 -7.91
CA GLN A 577 5.39 11.73 -8.34
C GLN A 577 5.76 12.72 -7.23
N THR A 578 5.43 12.42 -5.97
CA THR A 578 5.52 13.40 -4.88
C THR A 578 6.35 12.96 -3.68
N LEU A 579 6.49 11.66 -3.48
CA LEU A 579 7.13 11.10 -2.28
C LEU A 579 8.57 10.65 -2.56
N ILE A 580 8.76 9.72 -3.49
CA ILE A 580 10.03 9.03 -3.73
C ILE A 580 10.81 9.53 -4.95
N ASN A 581 10.32 10.58 -5.62
CA ASN A 581 11.03 11.26 -6.71
C ASN A 581 12.20 12.08 -6.21
N ALA A 582 13.07 12.48 -7.14
CA ALA A 582 14.18 13.39 -6.89
C ALA A 582 13.69 14.72 -6.30
N GLY A 583 14.17 15.05 -5.10
CA GLY A 583 13.72 16.22 -4.34
C GLY A 583 12.33 16.09 -3.72
N GLY A 584 11.74 14.90 -3.74
CA GLY A 584 10.46 14.58 -3.12
C GLY A 584 10.52 14.58 -1.58
N ILE A 585 9.37 14.31 -0.96
CA ILE A 585 9.23 14.37 0.50
C ILE A 585 10.14 13.36 1.19
N LEU A 586 10.27 12.14 0.67
CA LEU A 586 11.12 11.11 1.30
C LEU A 586 12.59 11.56 1.31
N GLU A 587 13.14 12.00 0.17
CA GLU A 587 14.54 12.42 0.10
C GLU A 587 14.86 13.63 1.00
N SER A 588 13.87 14.44 1.36
CA SER A 588 14.05 15.61 2.22
C SER A 588 13.84 15.31 3.71
N THR A 589 13.24 14.17 4.06
CA THR A 589 12.80 13.87 5.43
C THR A 589 13.44 12.63 6.05
N VAL A 590 14.15 11.79 5.30
CA VAL A 590 14.91 10.64 5.84
C VAL A 590 16.41 10.70 5.54
N TYR A 591 17.21 10.08 6.41
CA TYR A 591 18.68 10.16 6.40
C TYR A 591 19.36 9.79 5.07
N PRO A 592 18.89 8.82 4.24
CA PRO A 592 19.58 8.44 3.00
C PRO A 592 19.54 9.53 1.93
N ALA A 593 18.63 10.50 2.06
CA ALA A 593 18.42 11.57 1.11
C ALA A 593 18.32 11.05 -0.35
N LYS A 594 19.06 11.64 -1.28
CA LYS A 594 19.08 11.25 -2.70
C LYS A 594 19.55 9.81 -3.00
N TYR A 595 20.06 9.09 -2.00
CA TYR A 595 20.51 7.70 -2.13
C TYR A 595 19.46 6.68 -1.67
N ALA A 596 18.28 7.17 -1.22
CA ALA A 596 17.22 6.34 -0.67
C ALA A 596 16.77 5.20 -1.60
N MET A 597 16.33 5.54 -2.81
CA MET A 597 15.73 4.56 -3.71
C MET A 597 16.76 3.57 -4.29
N GLU A 598 17.99 4.02 -4.59
CA GLU A 598 19.07 3.11 -5.00
C GLU A 598 19.48 2.15 -3.88
N MET A 599 19.46 2.59 -2.60
CA MET A 599 19.73 1.72 -1.45
C MET A 599 18.67 0.62 -1.33
N SER A 600 17.39 0.97 -1.53
CA SER A 600 16.30 -0.03 -1.55
C SER A 600 16.49 -1.08 -2.65
N SER A 601 17.01 -0.69 -3.82
CA SER A 601 17.30 -1.59 -4.92
C SER A 601 18.46 -2.55 -4.63
N VAL A 602 19.51 -2.07 -3.96
CA VAL A 602 20.60 -2.96 -3.52
C VAL A 602 20.12 -3.97 -2.48
N ILE A 603 19.25 -3.58 -1.56
CA ILE A 603 18.66 -4.48 -0.56
C ILE A 603 17.72 -5.51 -1.21
N TYR A 604 16.96 -5.12 -2.24
CA TYR A 604 16.09 -6.01 -3.00
C TYR A 604 16.82 -7.22 -3.62
N LYS A 605 18.14 -7.16 -3.85
CA LYS A 605 18.95 -8.33 -4.27
C LYS A 605 18.79 -9.55 -3.39
N ASN A 606 18.52 -9.33 -2.10
CA ASN A 606 18.36 -10.39 -1.10
C ASN A 606 16.89 -10.67 -0.76
N TRP A 607 15.94 -10.04 -1.46
CA TRP A 607 14.53 -10.32 -1.27
C TRP A 607 14.21 -11.74 -1.76
N ASN A 608 13.39 -12.45 -0.99
CA ASN A 608 12.95 -13.80 -1.27
C ASN A 608 11.44 -13.89 -0.99
N PHE A 609 10.66 -14.21 -2.02
CA PHE A 609 9.19 -14.31 -1.94
C PHE A 609 8.74 -15.29 -0.85
N THR A 610 9.35 -16.47 -0.79
CA THR A 610 8.94 -17.53 0.17
C THR A 610 9.23 -17.16 1.62
N GLU A 611 10.22 -16.30 1.84
CA GLU A 611 10.58 -15.79 3.17
C GLU A 611 9.68 -14.62 3.62
N GLN A 612 8.77 -14.14 2.76
CA GLN A 612 7.73 -13.18 3.17
C GLN A 612 6.59 -13.88 3.93
N ALA A 613 6.57 -15.21 3.96
CA ALA A 613 5.68 -15.97 4.83
C ALA A 613 6.06 -15.73 6.30
N LEU A 614 5.13 -15.28 7.13
CA LEU A 614 5.43 -14.91 8.53
C LEU A 614 6.14 -16.04 9.32
N PRO A 615 5.70 -17.32 9.27
CA PRO A 615 6.42 -18.38 9.96
C PRO A 615 7.87 -18.57 9.49
N GLU A 616 8.13 -18.39 8.18
CA GLU A 616 9.47 -18.51 7.61
C GLU A 616 10.35 -17.31 7.95
N ASP A 617 9.81 -16.08 7.93
CA ASP A 617 10.51 -14.88 8.41
C ASP A 617 10.95 -15.02 9.87
N LEU A 618 10.02 -15.42 10.76
CA LEU A 618 10.30 -15.59 12.18
C LEU A 618 11.39 -16.63 12.43
N LYS A 619 11.40 -17.74 11.67
CA LYS A 619 12.46 -18.76 11.73
C LYS A 619 13.78 -18.22 11.17
N LYS A 620 13.76 -17.52 10.04
CA LYS A 620 14.95 -16.92 9.41
C LYS A 620 15.64 -15.92 10.33
N ARG A 621 14.89 -15.09 11.05
CA ARG A 621 15.41 -14.16 12.05
C ARG A 621 15.84 -14.85 13.35
N GLY A 622 15.56 -16.14 13.49
CA GLY A 622 15.89 -16.94 14.67
C GLY A 622 15.03 -16.58 15.89
N VAL A 623 13.90 -15.88 15.70
CA VAL A 623 12.97 -15.50 16.78
C VAL A 623 11.87 -16.53 17.02
N ALA A 624 11.79 -17.55 16.16
CA ALA A 624 10.97 -18.73 16.32
C ALA A 624 11.72 -19.99 15.89
N VAL A 625 11.27 -21.14 16.38
CA VAL A 625 11.77 -22.47 15.97
C VAL A 625 10.60 -23.37 15.60
N GLU A 626 10.85 -24.38 14.78
CA GLU A 626 9.85 -25.39 14.46
C GLU A 626 9.45 -26.18 15.72
N ASP A 627 8.15 -26.33 15.91
CA ASP A 627 7.57 -27.12 16.98
C ASP A 627 6.22 -27.70 16.51
N PRO A 628 6.19 -28.97 16.08
CA PRO A 628 4.98 -29.62 15.60
C PRO A 628 3.85 -29.71 16.64
N LYS A 629 4.16 -29.47 17.93
CA LYS A 629 3.16 -29.45 19.01
C LYS A 629 2.57 -28.06 19.24
N ALA A 630 3.21 -27.02 18.72
CA ALA A 630 2.67 -25.67 18.77
C ALA A 630 1.47 -25.54 17.80
N PRO A 631 0.44 -24.73 18.14
CA PRO A 631 -0.77 -24.59 17.30
C PRO A 631 -0.48 -24.23 15.83
N HIS A 632 0.59 -23.48 15.62
CA HIS A 632 1.00 -22.90 14.34
C HIS A 632 2.23 -23.60 13.73
N GLY A 633 2.65 -24.75 14.29
CA GLY A 633 3.86 -25.48 13.87
C GLY A 633 5.18 -24.78 14.21
N VAL A 634 5.13 -23.60 14.83
CA VAL A 634 6.28 -22.82 15.27
C VAL A 634 6.10 -22.34 16.71
N ARG A 635 7.20 -22.28 17.46
CA ARG A 635 7.25 -21.75 18.82
C ARG A 635 8.15 -20.52 18.88
N LEU A 636 7.59 -19.40 19.32
CA LEU A 636 8.34 -18.16 19.52
C LEU A 636 9.37 -18.32 20.66
N LEU A 637 10.54 -17.70 20.48
CA LEU A 637 11.57 -17.63 21.52
C LEU A 637 11.32 -16.46 22.48
N ILE A 638 10.74 -15.37 21.96
CA ILE A 638 10.13 -14.31 22.76
C ILE A 638 8.63 -14.61 22.83
N LYS A 639 8.16 -15.13 23.97
CA LYS A 639 6.77 -15.59 24.11
C LYS A 639 5.76 -14.46 23.92
N ASP A 640 6.05 -13.30 24.51
CA ASP A 640 5.23 -12.10 24.41
C ASP A 640 5.84 -11.15 23.37
N TYR A 641 5.85 -11.57 22.10
CA TYR A 641 6.23 -10.74 20.95
C TYR A 641 4.95 -10.35 20.22
N PRO A 642 4.37 -9.16 20.47
CA PRO A 642 2.99 -8.86 20.09
C PRO A 642 2.73 -8.97 18.58
N TYR A 643 3.60 -8.43 17.73
CA TYR A 643 3.50 -8.59 16.28
C TYR A 643 3.48 -10.06 15.84
N ALA A 644 4.38 -10.89 16.36
CA ALA A 644 4.49 -12.28 15.95
C ALA A 644 3.33 -13.14 16.48
N VAL A 645 2.91 -12.91 17.73
CA VAL A 645 1.77 -13.62 18.36
C VAL A 645 0.49 -13.33 17.58
N ASP A 646 0.19 -12.05 17.35
CA ASP A 646 -1.02 -11.61 16.67
C ASP A 646 -0.98 -11.97 15.19
N GLY A 647 0.18 -11.77 14.56
CA GLY A 647 0.41 -12.05 13.14
C GLY A 647 0.24 -13.52 12.79
N LEU A 648 0.68 -14.45 13.65
CA LEU A 648 0.49 -15.88 13.41
C LEU A 648 -0.99 -16.27 13.39
N GLU A 649 -1.81 -15.69 14.27
CA GLU A 649 -3.26 -15.96 14.25
C GLU A 649 -3.90 -15.47 12.94
N ILE A 650 -3.54 -14.27 12.47
CA ILE A 650 -4.03 -13.71 11.20
C ILE A 650 -3.52 -14.52 10.00
N TRP A 651 -2.22 -14.85 9.96
CA TRP A 651 -1.60 -15.65 8.90
C TRP A 651 -2.31 -17.00 8.71
N PHE A 652 -2.54 -17.74 9.79
CA PHE A 652 -3.19 -19.04 9.69
C PHE A 652 -4.69 -18.95 9.40
N ALA A 653 -5.37 -17.86 9.78
CA ALA A 653 -6.73 -17.59 9.33
C ALA A 653 -6.79 -17.34 7.81
N ILE A 654 -5.85 -16.56 7.26
CA ILE A 654 -5.71 -16.36 5.81
C ILE A 654 -5.41 -17.69 5.12
N LYS A 655 -4.42 -18.47 5.62
CA LYS A 655 -4.05 -19.76 5.01
C LYS A 655 -5.23 -20.74 4.99
N GLU A 656 -6.03 -20.79 6.06
CA GLU A 656 -7.24 -21.61 6.12
C GLU A 656 -8.27 -21.17 5.08
N TRP A 657 -8.54 -19.86 4.98
CA TRP A 657 -9.44 -19.29 3.96
C TRP A 657 -9.00 -19.64 2.54
N VAL A 658 -7.72 -19.39 2.21
CA VAL A 658 -7.15 -19.67 0.88
C VAL A 658 -7.22 -21.16 0.58
N LYS A 659 -6.92 -22.02 1.57
CA LYS A 659 -7.00 -23.47 1.40
C LYS A 659 -8.42 -23.94 1.11
N ASP A 660 -9.40 -23.49 1.88
CA ASP A 660 -10.82 -23.85 1.68
C ASP A 660 -11.29 -23.39 0.29
N TYR A 661 -10.93 -22.17 -0.12
CA TYR A 661 -11.25 -21.61 -1.44
C TYR A 661 -10.57 -22.36 -2.60
N CYS A 662 -9.25 -22.53 -2.55
CA CYS A 662 -8.50 -23.19 -3.63
C CYS A 662 -8.88 -24.67 -3.77
N SER A 663 -9.20 -25.35 -2.67
CA SER A 663 -9.65 -26.76 -2.70
C SER A 663 -11.02 -26.94 -3.34
N PHE A 664 -11.85 -25.89 -3.36
CA PHE A 664 -13.10 -25.89 -4.08
C PHE A 664 -12.87 -25.95 -5.60
N TYR A 665 -12.03 -25.08 -6.16
CA TYR A 665 -11.82 -24.99 -7.61
C TYR A 665 -10.79 -26.00 -8.15
N TYR A 666 -9.73 -26.30 -7.39
CA TYR A 666 -8.66 -27.21 -7.82
C TYR A 666 -8.70 -28.50 -7.02
N LYS A 667 -9.15 -29.60 -7.64
CA LYS A 667 -9.32 -30.90 -6.98
C LYS A 667 -7.99 -31.64 -6.80
N ASP A 668 -7.07 -31.46 -7.74
CA ASP A 668 -5.74 -32.06 -7.76
C ASP A 668 -4.70 -31.14 -8.41
N ASP A 669 -3.44 -31.57 -8.38
CA ASP A 669 -2.30 -30.83 -8.93
C ASP A 669 -2.28 -30.80 -10.47
N ASP A 670 -3.00 -31.71 -11.13
CA ASP A 670 -3.10 -31.73 -12.59
C ASP A 670 -3.95 -30.56 -13.10
N MET A 671 -5.01 -30.19 -12.37
CA MET A 671 -5.79 -28.97 -12.65
C MET A 671 -4.94 -27.71 -12.57
N ILE A 672 -3.99 -27.63 -11.62
CA ILE A 672 -3.06 -26.48 -11.49
C ILE A 672 -2.15 -26.40 -12.72
N GLN A 673 -1.59 -27.52 -13.15
CA GLN A 673 -0.66 -27.59 -14.28
C GLN A 673 -1.33 -27.33 -15.64
N LYS A 674 -2.62 -27.67 -15.77
CA LYS A 674 -3.41 -27.47 -16.99
C LYS A 674 -4.08 -26.11 -17.09
N ASP A 675 -4.08 -25.33 -16.02
CA ASP A 675 -4.64 -23.98 -16.01
C ASP A 675 -3.70 -22.99 -16.71
N SER A 676 -3.97 -22.73 -17.99
CA SER A 676 -3.12 -21.89 -18.83
C SER A 676 -3.04 -20.44 -18.35
N GLU A 677 -4.11 -19.89 -17.76
CA GLU A 677 -4.11 -18.53 -17.23
C GLU A 677 -3.25 -18.46 -15.98
N LEU A 678 -3.43 -19.40 -15.04
CA LEU A 678 -2.61 -19.47 -13.83
C LEU A 678 -1.12 -19.66 -14.13
N GLN A 679 -0.79 -20.55 -15.08
CA GLN A 679 0.61 -20.77 -15.48
C GLN A 679 1.21 -19.52 -16.14
N SER A 680 0.44 -18.80 -16.96
CA SER A 680 0.91 -17.56 -17.62
C SER A 680 1.06 -16.41 -16.61
N TRP A 681 0.13 -16.29 -15.68
CA TRP A 681 0.18 -15.36 -14.55
C TRP A 681 1.45 -15.55 -13.72
N TRP A 682 1.68 -16.76 -13.23
CA TRP A 682 2.84 -17.01 -12.37
C TRP A 682 4.17 -16.85 -13.12
N LYS A 683 4.20 -17.28 -14.39
CA LYS A 683 5.35 -17.06 -15.26
C LYS A 683 5.66 -15.58 -15.42
N GLU A 684 4.64 -14.76 -15.70
CA GLU A 684 4.82 -13.32 -15.92
C GLU A 684 5.21 -12.57 -14.63
N VAL A 685 4.62 -12.93 -13.48
CA VAL A 685 5.07 -12.43 -12.16
C VAL A 685 6.58 -12.65 -11.98
N ARG A 686 7.05 -13.87 -12.23
CA ARG A 686 8.47 -14.23 -12.02
C ARG A 686 9.39 -13.61 -13.07
N GLU A 687 9.04 -13.71 -14.35
CA GLU A 687 9.96 -13.40 -15.46
C GLU A 687 9.94 -11.93 -15.86
N GLU A 688 8.83 -11.22 -15.64
CA GLU A 688 8.68 -9.81 -15.99
C GLU A 688 8.54 -8.95 -14.73
N GLY A 689 7.52 -9.21 -13.91
CA GLY A 689 7.16 -8.40 -12.75
C GLY A 689 8.28 -8.28 -11.70
N HIS A 690 8.87 -9.42 -11.34
CA HIS A 690 10.08 -9.53 -10.53
C HIS A 690 11.26 -10.06 -11.37
N GLY A 691 11.30 -9.69 -12.67
CA GLY A 691 12.18 -10.28 -13.68
C GLY A 691 13.68 -10.23 -13.41
N ASP A 692 14.13 -9.33 -12.53
CA ASP A 692 15.54 -9.23 -12.14
C ASP A 692 15.96 -10.34 -11.15
N LEU A 693 14.99 -11.01 -10.51
CA LEU A 693 15.20 -12.16 -9.62
C LEU A 693 14.61 -13.46 -10.20
N LYS A 694 14.25 -13.50 -11.50
CA LYS A 694 13.58 -14.65 -12.13
C LYS A 694 14.34 -15.97 -12.01
N ASP A 695 15.66 -15.91 -11.94
CA ASP A 695 16.56 -17.06 -11.90
C ASP A 695 16.81 -17.56 -10.46
N ALA A 696 16.24 -16.90 -9.45
CA ALA A 696 16.41 -17.30 -8.07
C ALA A 696 15.75 -18.68 -7.82
N PRO A 697 16.41 -19.59 -7.10
CA PRO A 697 15.97 -20.98 -6.99
C PRO A 697 14.72 -21.15 -6.12
N TRP A 698 14.41 -20.18 -5.26
CA TRP A 698 13.33 -20.23 -4.28
C TRP A 698 11.94 -19.96 -4.87
N TRP A 699 11.82 -19.54 -6.14
CA TRP A 699 10.51 -19.36 -6.76
C TRP A 699 9.72 -20.69 -6.81
N PRO A 700 8.50 -20.73 -6.23
CA PRO A 700 7.55 -21.82 -6.44
C PRO A 700 7.41 -22.17 -7.93
N LYS A 701 7.24 -23.45 -8.25
CA LYS A 701 7.08 -23.88 -9.65
C LYS A 701 5.64 -23.76 -10.14
N MET A 702 4.70 -23.55 -9.22
CA MET A 702 3.26 -23.47 -9.48
C MET A 702 2.74 -24.72 -10.19
N LYS A 703 3.10 -25.90 -9.67
CA LYS A 703 2.71 -27.21 -10.20
C LYS A 703 1.79 -27.97 -9.26
N SER A 704 1.63 -27.52 -8.02
CA SER A 704 0.79 -28.17 -7.02
C SER A 704 -0.17 -27.19 -6.36
N ARG A 705 -1.24 -27.72 -5.78
CA ARG A 705 -2.23 -26.91 -5.05
C ARG A 705 -1.63 -26.28 -3.80
N GLU A 706 -0.69 -26.94 -3.12
CA GLU A 706 -0.02 -26.35 -1.95
C GLU A 706 0.83 -25.14 -2.35
N GLU A 707 1.57 -25.20 -3.45
CA GLU A 707 2.33 -24.04 -3.96
C GLU A 707 1.43 -22.85 -4.32
N LEU A 708 0.22 -23.11 -4.83
CA LEU A 708 -0.79 -22.07 -5.07
C LEU A 708 -1.31 -21.49 -3.76
N ILE A 709 -1.69 -22.34 -2.80
CA ILE A 709 -2.18 -21.92 -1.48
C ILE A 709 -1.14 -21.06 -0.77
N ASP A 710 0.12 -21.50 -0.74
CA ASP A 710 1.19 -20.78 -0.07
C ASP A 710 1.47 -19.44 -0.77
N SER A 711 1.56 -19.43 -2.11
CA SER A 711 1.76 -18.20 -2.87
C SER A 711 0.63 -17.19 -2.66
N CYS A 712 -0.62 -17.61 -2.73
CA CYS A 712 -1.77 -16.73 -2.46
C CYS A 712 -1.82 -16.25 -1.01
N THR A 713 -1.47 -17.11 -0.05
CA THR A 713 -1.38 -16.72 1.37
C THR A 713 -0.33 -15.64 1.59
N ILE A 714 0.86 -15.78 0.98
CA ILE A 714 1.93 -14.77 1.04
C ILE A 714 1.45 -13.44 0.45
N ILE A 715 0.85 -13.46 -0.74
CA ILE A 715 0.37 -12.23 -1.41
C ILE A 715 -0.67 -11.51 -0.53
N ILE A 716 -1.66 -12.24 -0.01
CA ILE A 716 -2.69 -11.67 0.86
C ILE A 716 -2.09 -11.14 2.16
N TRP A 717 -1.19 -11.88 2.79
CA TRP A 717 -0.50 -11.45 4.01
C TRP A 717 0.29 -10.14 3.81
N VAL A 718 1.08 -10.07 2.74
CA VAL A 718 1.90 -8.90 2.41
C VAL A 718 1.03 -7.68 2.16
N ALA A 719 -0.03 -7.86 1.36
CA ALA A 719 -0.92 -6.77 0.98
C ALA A 719 -1.82 -6.28 2.13
N SER A 720 -2.12 -7.14 3.10
CA SER A 720 -3.01 -6.80 4.23
C SER A 720 -2.24 -6.61 5.53
N ALA A 721 -2.06 -7.68 6.30
CA ALA A 721 -1.59 -7.64 7.69
C ALA A 721 -0.14 -7.17 7.84
N LEU A 722 0.77 -7.53 6.93
CA LEU A 722 2.15 -7.02 6.97
C LEU A 722 2.17 -5.51 6.76
N HIS A 723 1.52 -5.02 5.70
CA HIS A 723 1.39 -3.60 5.42
C HIS A 723 0.75 -2.86 6.60
N ALA A 724 -0.36 -3.37 7.12
CA ALA A 724 -1.03 -2.75 8.27
C ALA A 724 -0.10 -2.62 9.49
N ALA A 725 0.66 -3.67 9.81
CA ALA A 725 1.59 -3.70 10.94
C ALA A 725 2.75 -2.70 10.82
N VAL A 726 3.16 -2.33 9.61
CA VAL A 726 4.25 -1.37 9.36
C VAL A 726 3.76 0.01 8.91
N ASN A 727 2.47 0.18 8.65
CA ASN A 727 1.91 1.45 8.15
C ASN A 727 1.14 2.22 9.22
N PHE A 728 0.11 1.62 9.82
CA PHE A 728 -0.83 2.36 10.71
C PHE A 728 -0.24 2.69 12.08
N GLY A 729 0.96 2.19 12.37
CA GLY A 729 1.77 2.57 13.53
C GLY A 729 2.65 3.80 13.32
N GLN A 730 2.76 4.33 12.09
CA GLN A 730 3.65 5.46 11.78
C GLN A 730 3.33 6.68 12.64
N TYR A 731 2.12 7.22 12.60
CA TYR A 731 1.80 8.37 13.45
C TYR A 731 1.68 8.03 14.94
N PRO A 732 1.02 6.93 15.37
CA PRO A 732 0.94 6.58 16.79
C PRO A 732 2.28 6.55 17.53
N TYR A 733 3.34 6.04 16.89
CA TYR A 733 4.69 5.92 17.47
C TYR A 733 5.67 7.01 17.00
N ALA A 734 5.67 7.33 15.71
CA ALA A 734 6.61 8.27 15.11
C ALA A 734 6.06 9.68 14.92
N GLY A 735 4.79 9.94 15.28
CA GLY A 735 4.23 11.30 15.31
C GLY A 735 5.04 12.23 16.21
N TYR A 736 5.68 11.71 17.27
CA TYR A 736 6.62 12.47 18.11
C TYR A 736 8.07 12.15 17.72
N LEU A 737 8.67 12.96 16.84
CA LEU A 737 9.99 12.70 16.24
C LEU A 737 11.14 12.45 17.23
N PRO A 738 11.19 13.01 18.45
CA PRO A 738 12.22 12.63 19.41
C PRO A 738 12.22 11.12 19.73
N ASN A 739 11.06 10.45 19.70
CA ASN A 739 10.96 8.99 19.82
C ASN A 739 11.51 8.25 18.58
N ARG A 740 11.14 8.73 17.39
CA ARG A 740 11.49 8.09 16.10
C ARG A 740 12.10 9.11 15.14
N PRO A 741 13.33 9.58 15.40
CA PRO A 741 13.96 10.57 14.55
C PRO A 741 14.26 9.97 13.18
N THR A 742 14.15 10.77 12.12
CA THR A 742 14.30 10.31 10.73
C THR A 742 15.62 10.75 10.09
N ILE A 743 16.26 11.79 10.65
CA ILE A 743 17.53 12.35 10.23
C ILE A 743 18.38 12.65 11.47
N SER A 744 19.67 12.37 11.39
CA SER A 744 20.68 12.93 12.28
C SER A 744 21.60 13.88 11.51
N ARG A 745 21.94 15.03 12.10
CA ARG A 745 22.62 16.16 11.44
C ARG A 745 24.02 16.43 11.97
N ARG A 746 24.36 15.82 13.11
CA ARG A 746 25.69 15.90 13.74
C ARG A 746 26.17 14.49 14.08
N PHE A 747 27.48 14.33 14.17
CA PHE A 747 28.09 13.15 14.79
C PHE A 747 28.03 13.27 16.32
N MET A 748 28.26 12.16 17.02
CA MET A 748 28.32 12.17 18.48
C MET A 748 29.37 13.19 18.94
N PRO A 749 29.04 14.12 19.88
CA PRO A 749 30.01 15.10 20.35
C PRO A 749 31.22 14.46 21.04
N GLU A 750 32.42 14.93 20.69
CA GLU A 750 33.67 14.47 21.30
C GLU A 750 34.02 15.28 22.54
N GLU A 751 34.58 14.63 23.57
CA GLU A 751 34.99 15.31 24.80
C GLU A 751 35.96 16.47 24.51
N GLY A 752 35.69 17.63 25.12
CA GLY A 752 36.45 18.87 24.90
C GLY A 752 36.04 19.68 23.66
N SER A 753 35.09 19.20 22.85
CA SER A 753 34.51 19.98 21.76
C SER A 753 33.43 20.97 22.25
N PRO A 754 33.14 22.05 21.49
CA PRO A 754 32.04 22.96 21.81
C PRO A 754 30.67 22.26 21.87
N ASP A 755 30.44 21.27 21.01
CA ASP A 755 29.19 20.50 20.99
C ASP A 755 29.04 19.62 22.25
N TYR A 756 30.14 19.13 22.82
CA TYR A 756 30.13 18.36 24.07
C TYR A 756 29.85 19.26 25.28
N GLU A 757 30.38 20.47 25.28
CA GLU A 757 30.03 21.46 26.30
C GLU A 757 28.58 21.94 26.16
N GLU A 758 28.04 22.09 24.95
CA GLU A 758 26.59 22.31 24.72
C GLU A 758 25.77 21.15 25.28
N LEU A 759 26.18 19.90 25.02
CA LEU A 759 25.51 18.70 25.51
C LEU A 759 25.49 18.62 27.05
N LYS A 760 26.58 19.03 27.72
CA LYS A 760 26.63 19.12 29.19
C LYS A 760 25.71 20.22 29.74
N LEU A 761 25.73 21.40 29.13
CA LEU A 761 25.03 22.58 29.65
C LEU A 761 23.54 22.58 29.30
N ASN A 762 23.18 22.06 28.14
CA ASN A 762 21.81 22.02 27.62
C ASN A 762 21.57 20.74 26.79
N PRO A 763 21.35 19.59 27.48
CA PRO A 763 21.24 18.28 26.83
C PRO A 763 20.07 18.17 25.86
N GLU A 764 18.92 18.80 26.16
CA GLU A 764 17.76 18.77 25.26
C GLU A 764 18.04 19.51 23.96
N LYS A 765 18.63 20.70 24.04
CA LYS A 765 19.01 21.48 22.87
C LYS A 765 20.05 20.76 22.02
N ALA A 766 21.04 20.13 22.65
CA ALA A 766 22.04 19.33 21.93
C ALA A 766 21.37 18.12 21.23
N PHE A 767 20.42 17.45 21.89
CA PHE A 767 19.66 16.35 21.33
C PHE A 767 18.85 16.79 20.10
N LEU A 768 18.05 17.87 20.23
CA LEU A 768 17.20 18.40 19.16
C LEU A 768 18.00 18.92 17.96
N LYS A 769 19.15 19.56 18.20
CA LYS A 769 20.10 19.96 17.16
C LYS A 769 20.76 18.78 16.45
N THR A 770 20.79 17.61 17.09
CA THR A 770 21.34 16.39 16.51
C THR A 770 20.32 15.67 15.65
N ILE A 771 19.07 15.57 16.07
CA ILE A 771 18.00 14.87 15.33
C ILE A 771 17.32 15.77 14.29
N THR A 772 16.21 15.30 13.70
CA THR A 772 15.46 15.96 12.62
C THR A 772 15.14 17.42 12.95
N ALA A 773 15.46 18.34 12.03
CA ALA A 773 15.20 19.77 12.20
C ALA A 773 13.70 20.08 12.26
N GLN A 774 13.32 21.26 12.74
CA GLN A 774 11.91 21.66 12.91
C GLN A 774 11.11 21.56 11.60
N LEU A 775 11.62 22.15 10.50
CA LEU A 775 10.90 22.15 9.22
C LEU A 775 10.70 20.74 8.66
N GLN A 776 11.74 19.90 8.76
CA GLN A 776 11.68 18.51 8.31
C GLN A 776 10.76 17.67 9.21
N THR A 777 10.69 17.99 10.50
CA THR A 777 9.77 17.38 11.46
C THR A 777 8.33 17.68 11.08
N LEU A 778 7.99 18.95 10.80
CA LEU A 778 6.63 19.32 10.39
C LEU A 778 6.20 18.63 9.10
N LEU A 779 7.10 18.58 8.11
CA LEU A 779 6.84 17.88 6.84
C LEU A 779 6.68 16.37 7.06
N GLY A 780 7.54 15.76 7.87
CA GLY A 780 7.52 14.33 8.19
C GLY A 780 6.26 13.91 8.94
N ILE A 781 5.91 14.62 10.04
CA ILE A 781 4.70 14.35 10.84
C ILE A 781 3.44 14.48 9.99
N SER A 782 3.38 15.54 9.17
CA SER A 782 2.26 15.77 8.26
C SER A 782 2.06 14.61 7.29
N LEU A 783 3.16 14.10 6.70
CA LEU A 783 3.11 12.95 5.81
C LEU A 783 2.58 11.71 6.55
N ILE A 784 3.18 11.36 7.68
CA ILE A 784 2.78 10.13 8.40
C ILE A 784 1.38 10.25 9.04
N GLU A 785 0.86 11.45 9.28
CA GLU A 785 -0.54 11.66 9.67
C GLU A 785 -1.47 11.19 8.54
N ILE A 786 -1.18 11.59 7.30
CA ILE A 786 -1.96 11.18 6.12
C ILE A 786 -1.83 9.67 5.94
N LEU A 787 -0.61 9.14 6.00
CA LEU A 787 -0.35 7.72 5.75
C LEU A 787 -0.98 6.79 6.80
N SER A 788 -1.19 7.28 8.03
CA SER A 788 -1.75 6.46 9.12
C SER A 788 -3.28 6.54 9.23
N ARG A 789 -3.98 7.24 8.32
CA ARG A 789 -5.43 7.42 8.38
C ARG A 789 -6.15 6.41 7.50
N HIS A 790 -7.15 5.74 8.05
CA HIS A 790 -8.08 4.93 7.28
C HIS A 790 -9.11 5.82 6.58
N SER A 791 -9.37 5.58 5.30
CA SER A 791 -10.46 6.26 4.60
C SER A 791 -11.82 5.76 5.09
N SER A 792 -12.84 6.60 4.93
CA SER A 792 -14.21 6.26 5.34
C SER A 792 -14.83 5.11 4.52
N ASP A 793 -14.30 4.84 3.33
CA ASP A 793 -14.73 3.81 2.38
C ASP A 793 -13.77 2.61 2.30
N GLU A 794 -12.90 2.45 3.31
CA GLU A 794 -11.93 1.35 3.38
C GLU A 794 -12.60 -0.03 3.48
N VAL A 795 -11.98 -1.05 2.91
CA VAL A 795 -12.45 -2.44 2.98
C VAL A 795 -11.44 -3.28 3.73
N TYR A 796 -11.83 -3.76 4.92
CA TYR A 796 -10.95 -4.50 5.82
C TYR A 796 -10.87 -5.99 5.49
N LEU A 797 -9.86 -6.66 6.04
CA LEU A 797 -9.64 -8.09 5.91
C LEU A 797 -10.88 -8.87 6.37
N GLY A 798 -11.33 -9.80 5.52
CA GLY A 798 -12.58 -10.53 5.74
C GLY A 798 -13.85 -9.79 5.31
N GLN A 799 -13.71 -8.64 4.63
CA GLN A 799 -14.78 -7.91 3.98
C GLN A 799 -14.60 -7.85 2.46
N ARG A 800 -15.69 -7.61 1.73
CA ARG A 800 -15.69 -7.28 0.30
C ARG A 800 -16.66 -6.13 0.03
N ASP A 801 -16.36 -5.38 -1.02
CA ASP A 801 -17.19 -4.26 -1.48
C ASP A 801 -18.56 -4.71 -2.02
N THR A 802 -18.66 -5.95 -2.48
CA THR A 802 -19.83 -6.52 -3.14
C THR A 802 -20.12 -7.91 -2.57
N PRO A 803 -21.30 -8.15 -1.96
CA PRO A 803 -21.63 -9.44 -1.36
C PRO A 803 -21.82 -10.56 -2.39
N GLU A 804 -22.31 -10.24 -3.60
CA GLU A 804 -22.56 -11.20 -4.69
C GLU A 804 -21.38 -11.34 -5.68
N TRP A 805 -20.14 -11.20 -5.19
CA TRP A 805 -18.89 -11.27 -5.99
C TRP A 805 -18.68 -12.62 -6.70
N THR A 806 -19.29 -13.69 -6.18
CA THR A 806 -19.44 -14.99 -6.84
C THR A 806 -20.86 -15.53 -6.66
N ALA A 807 -21.31 -16.37 -7.59
CA ALA A 807 -22.53 -17.17 -7.44
C ALA A 807 -22.29 -18.49 -6.68
N ASP A 808 -21.03 -18.87 -6.44
CA ASP A 808 -20.67 -20.15 -5.83
C ASP A 808 -20.87 -20.12 -4.31
N ARG A 809 -21.84 -20.92 -3.83
CA ARG A 809 -22.24 -20.93 -2.41
C ARG A 809 -21.11 -21.33 -1.45
N GLU A 810 -20.35 -22.37 -1.78
CA GLU A 810 -19.30 -22.89 -0.89
C GLU A 810 -18.16 -21.86 -0.65
N PRO A 811 -17.63 -21.17 -1.68
CA PRO A 811 -16.75 -20.02 -1.50
C PRO A 811 -17.33 -18.89 -0.64
N LEU A 812 -18.62 -18.55 -0.78
CA LEU A 812 -19.27 -17.53 0.06
C LEU A 812 -19.33 -17.97 1.53
N GLU A 813 -19.66 -19.24 1.80
CA GLU A 813 -19.71 -19.80 3.15
C GLU A 813 -18.32 -19.87 3.79
N ALA A 814 -17.29 -20.25 3.02
CA ALA A 814 -15.91 -20.23 3.48
C ALA A 814 -15.43 -18.80 3.78
N PHE A 815 -15.89 -17.79 3.03
CA PHE A 815 -15.56 -16.39 3.30
C PHE A 815 -16.25 -15.88 4.57
N GLU A 816 -17.51 -16.26 4.79
CA GLU A 816 -18.23 -15.94 6.04
C GLU A 816 -17.54 -16.59 7.25
N LYS A 817 -17.09 -17.84 7.12
CA LYS A 817 -16.30 -18.54 8.15
C LYS A 817 -14.99 -17.79 8.44
N PHE A 818 -14.30 -17.28 7.41
CA PHE A 818 -13.10 -16.47 7.58
C PHE A 818 -13.38 -15.19 8.37
N GLY A 819 -14.42 -14.43 8.01
CA GLY A 819 -14.82 -13.22 8.76
C GLY A 819 -15.16 -13.52 10.23
N LYS A 820 -15.90 -14.60 10.51
CA LYS A 820 -16.19 -15.05 11.89
C LYS A 820 -14.93 -15.43 12.66
N LYS A 821 -13.96 -16.07 12.00
CA LYS A 821 -12.68 -16.43 12.62
C LYS A 821 -11.87 -15.19 12.99
N LEU A 822 -11.84 -14.17 12.13
CA LEU A 822 -11.18 -12.89 12.42
C LEU A 822 -11.80 -12.17 13.62
N ALA A 823 -13.13 -12.16 13.74
CA ALA A 823 -13.81 -11.57 14.90
C ALA A 823 -13.40 -12.26 16.23
N VAL A 824 -13.28 -13.59 16.24
CA VAL A 824 -12.80 -14.33 17.43
C VAL A 824 -11.34 -14.01 17.75
N ILE A 825 -10.50 -13.84 16.73
CA ILE A 825 -9.10 -13.44 16.89
C ILE A 825 -9.02 -12.03 17.49
N GLU A 826 -9.84 -11.11 17.00
CA GLU A 826 -9.94 -9.74 17.51
C GLU A 826 -10.27 -9.69 19.01
N ASP A 827 -11.31 -10.41 19.44
CA ASP A 827 -11.70 -10.49 20.85
C ASP A 827 -10.53 -10.96 21.73
N ARG A 828 -9.79 -11.97 21.26
CA ARG A 828 -8.62 -12.50 21.96
C ARG A 828 -7.49 -11.48 22.04
N MET A 829 -7.25 -10.68 21.00
CA MET A 829 -6.25 -9.61 21.04
C MET A 829 -6.59 -8.55 22.09
N PHE A 830 -7.86 -8.17 22.21
CA PHE A 830 -8.30 -7.25 23.25
C PHE A 830 -8.15 -7.82 24.66
N ASP A 831 -8.40 -9.11 24.86
CA ASP A 831 -8.18 -9.77 26.14
C ASP A 831 -6.69 -9.84 26.50
N MET A 832 -5.83 -10.19 25.53
CA MET A 832 -4.37 -10.18 25.72
C MET A 832 -3.85 -8.78 26.05
N ASN A 833 -4.38 -7.72 25.42
CA ASN A 833 -4.02 -6.33 25.72
C ASN A 833 -4.39 -5.88 27.14
N LYS A 834 -5.30 -6.58 27.83
CA LYS A 834 -5.67 -6.33 29.24
C LYS A 834 -4.86 -7.17 30.22
N ASP A 835 -4.18 -8.21 29.75
CA ASP A 835 -3.40 -9.11 30.59
C ASP A 835 -2.07 -8.44 30.99
N VAL A 836 -1.99 -8.02 32.25
CA VAL A 836 -0.81 -7.35 32.83
C VAL A 836 0.43 -8.24 32.90
N SER A 837 0.28 -9.56 32.71
CA SER A 837 1.42 -10.48 32.60
C SER A 837 2.12 -10.39 31.23
N LEU A 838 1.43 -9.89 30.20
CA LEU A 838 1.96 -9.65 28.86
C LEU A 838 2.50 -8.22 28.73
N LYS A 839 3.69 -8.01 29.31
CA LYS A 839 4.29 -6.68 29.49
C LYS A 839 4.61 -5.93 28.19
N ASN A 840 4.95 -6.65 27.11
CA ASN A 840 5.37 -6.03 25.85
C ASN A 840 4.19 -5.46 25.06
N ARG A 841 2.95 -5.86 25.37
CA ARG A 841 1.74 -5.41 24.66
C ARG A 841 1.37 -3.97 24.91
N VAL A 842 1.71 -3.41 26.07
CA VAL A 842 1.27 -2.06 26.48
C VAL A 842 2.46 -1.12 26.77
N GLY A 843 3.54 -1.65 27.35
CA GLY A 843 4.75 -0.88 27.63
C GLY A 843 4.61 0.20 28.69
N SER A 844 5.66 1.03 28.81
CA SER A 844 5.70 2.18 29.72
C SER A 844 4.87 3.35 29.20
N VAL A 845 4.70 3.45 27.87
CA VAL A 845 3.92 4.47 27.16
C VAL A 845 2.41 4.28 27.25
N LYS A 846 1.95 3.14 27.79
CA LYS A 846 0.52 2.78 27.93
C LYS A 846 -0.24 2.72 26.60
N VAL A 847 0.41 2.20 25.56
CA VAL A 847 -0.17 2.02 24.23
C VAL A 847 -0.39 0.53 23.97
N PRO A 848 -1.63 0.02 24.06
CA PRO A 848 -1.94 -1.36 23.72
C PRO A 848 -1.62 -1.67 22.25
N TYR A 849 -1.05 -2.84 21.98
CA TYR A 849 -0.75 -3.28 20.62
C TYR A 849 -2.04 -3.69 19.89
N THR A 850 -2.48 -2.84 18.96
CA THR A 850 -3.72 -3.02 18.18
C THR A 850 -3.51 -3.00 16.67
N LEU A 851 -2.27 -2.89 16.17
CA LEU A 851 -1.97 -2.75 14.74
C LEU A 851 -2.43 -3.96 13.89
N LEU A 852 -2.64 -5.11 14.51
CA LEU A 852 -3.14 -6.33 13.86
C LEU A 852 -4.58 -6.70 14.27
N VAL A 853 -5.30 -5.78 14.92
CA VAL A 853 -6.74 -5.92 15.11
C VAL A 853 -7.42 -5.78 13.73
N PRO A 854 -8.23 -6.77 13.28
CA PRO A 854 -8.81 -6.78 11.94
C PRO A 854 -9.68 -5.56 11.62
N THR A 855 -10.54 -5.11 12.53
CA THR A 855 -11.53 -4.05 12.26
C THR A 855 -11.10 -2.66 12.73
N SER A 856 -11.62 -1.63 12.06
CA SER A 856 -11.41 -0.23 12.44
C SER A 856 -12.52 0.68 11.91
N GLU A 857 -12.45 1.94 12.32
CA GLU A 857 -13.28 3.04 11.81
C GLU A 857 -12.41 3.97 10.97
N GLY A 858 -13.02 4.88 10.20
CA GLY A 858 -12.28 5.90 9.47
C GLY A 858 -11.47 6.82 10.41
N GLY A 859 -10.31 7.28 9.94
CA GLY A 859 -9.43 8.20 10.68
C GLY A 859 -8.18 7.54 11.27
N LEU A 860 -7.61 8.20 12.27
CA LEU A 860 -6.31 7.87 12.85
C LEU A 860 -6.45 6.99 14.10
N THR A 861 -6.53 5.68 13.91
CA THR A 861 -6.98 4.76 14.97
C THR A 861 -5.88 3.86 15.55
N GLY A 862 -4.78 3.63 14.83
CA GLY A 862 -3.74 2.68 15.24
C GLY A 862 -4.20 1.22 15.30
N ARG A 863 -5.22 0.87 14.49
CA ARG A 863 -5.77 -0.48 14.35
C ARG A 863 -6.52 -0.63 13.03
N GLY A 864 -6.79 -1.86 12.61
CA GLY A 864 -7.49 -2.16 11.37
C GLY A 864 -6.53 -2.75 10.35
N ILE A 865 -6.94 -3.86 9.74
CA ILE A 865 -6.18 -4.48 8.64
C ILE A 865 -6.99 -4.28 7.36
N PRO A 866 -6.65 -3.30 6.50
CA PRO A 866 -7.20 -3.23 5.15
C PRO A 866 -6.92 -4.49 4.34
N ASN A 867 -7.71 -4.76 3.31
CA ASN A 867 -7.43 -5.88 2.40
C ASN A 867 -6.12 -5.68 1.61
N SER A 868 -5.73 -4.44 1.33
CA SER A 868 -4.68 -4.10 0.37
C SER A 868 -3.76 -2.99 0.88
N VAL A 869 -2.68 -2.74 0.12
CA VAL A 869 -1.78 -1.61 0.32
C VAL A 869 -2.49 -0.34 -0.14
N SER A 870 -3.32 0.20 0.74
CA SER A 870 -4.37 1.16 0.37
C SER A 870 -4.15 2.56 0.93
N ILE A 871 -3.22 2.74 1.87
CA ILE A 871 -2.44 3.97 2.09
C ILE A 871 -1.27 3.70 3.03
#